data_AF-A0A972JVD9-F1
#
_entry.id   AF-A0A972JVD9-F1
#
_cell.length_a   1.000
_cell.length_b   1.000
_cell.length_c   1.000
_cell.angle_alpha   90.00
_cell.angle_beta   90.00
_cell.angle_gamma   90.00
#
_symmetry.space_group_name_H-M   'P 1'
#
loop_
_entity.id
_entity.type
_entity.pdbx_description
1 polymer ?
#
loop_
_entity_poly.entity_id
_entity_poly.type
_entity_poly.pdbx_seq_one_letter_code
_entity_poly.pdbx_strand_id
1 'polypeptide(L)'
;MAKEELSEMKKDKYLQIFNYLKEFSKLRSNPVRDIDAQETQYPEKFWLNDIPDNELFENIIRTDFNEDNDYWLKVRKPKEPAKPEFAKLTENLEKWIDKPTLLNEEDEPKLKETLEINGETLSIEDFPELEKELQQYIDKKWIDDLIEYNEKIEAYRIEHEKYEKLNAVYKQLFRIFNKTQQFGEEYELVVGVGLLNFKENDERPKIFRHILTQRVDINFEYSQKDSQIFVSPNLESAPQIETDSILDLFDQFDSQNIIDAEKAVENYIKEKNIETIFSNTEDALQMFAERVSPDGSYNHLIEKPNRTPSKPNITFSPALLLRKRNTRSFTALYEKILENIENGEDSLEIPTINDLIGIHPNIEDDNSLSDNSFNGSQIEPIFFPKEYNDEQLEIVEKAKRNNKVLVQGPPGTGKSHTIANLICHLLANGKKVLITAYTKRALEVLKDKLPPEFQDLAVNLLSGDSSSIQDLQSSVNAINDELSRANLTQYQSQIDEFENDLKKTRESIAETSNSLVKIKEKATRKQEVNEKYKGTLTEIAENLERDTPLFEWYEDDFSNFENNELLSRLTEFIQLHENYKHIETDEFDFEIPDPNKLLTADQLKEYSNLTAKLTNGSFPKDANLKISCSGFEQLFQQLNNLQNFYNEVDKIQIDFTSAVIESFLKGRNQEWLQVLNHSKAVLEKFEKHDLRKIDKDIEVSYPQGKSLKQLKNDAQVLLAYLNEGNLLSGFTFSIKKPFLPREIKERLYFIEAVRVNGSPCDTIEEYETVLNDISFRQDFIELSEIWGKGSAQRKLVIQEVFIFPANPK
;
A
#
# COMPACT_ATOMS: atom_id res chain seq x y z
N MET A 1 38.42 35.28 -15.58
CA MET A 1 37.84 36.13 -16.65
C MET A 1 36.55 35.55 -17.21
N ALA A 2 36.51 34.62 -18.19
CA ALA A 2 35.24 34.22 -18.82
C ALA A 2 34.17 33.57 -17.90
N LYS A 3 34.57 32.89 -16.81
CA LYS A 3 33.62 32.30 -15.85
C LYS A 3 33.06 33.31 -14.84
N GLU A 4 33.88 34.27 -14.40
CA GLU A 4 33.45 35.32 -13.46
C GLU A 4 32.50 36.30 -14.15
N GLU A 5 32.83 36.73 -15.38
CA GLU A 5 31.96 37.61 -16.19
C GLU A 5 30.60 36.96 -16.51
N LEU A 6 30.58 35.64 -16.76
CA LEU A 6 29.34 34.89 -17.00
C LEU A 6 28.49 34.77 -15.72
N SER A 7 29.14 34.64 -14.56
CA SER A 7 28.46 34.55 -13.26
C SER A 7 27.85 35.88 -12.85
N GLU A 8 28.57 36.98 -13.04
CA GLU A 8 28.10 38.34 -12.81
C GLU A 8 26.92 38.69 -13.73
N MET A 9 27.03 38.35 -15.02
CA MET A 9 25.92 38.51 -15.99
C MET A 9 24.69 37.67 -15.63
N LYS A 10 24.86 36.47 -15.06
CA LYS A 10 23.74 35.63 -14.57
C LYS A 10 23.02 36.31 -13.41
N LYS A 11 23.78 36.81 -12.42
CA LYS A 11 23.26 37.51 -11.25
C LYS A 11 22.41 38.72 -11.63
N ASP A 12 22.92 39.56 -12.54
CA ASP A 12 22.19 40.72 -13.05
C ASP A 12 20.87 40.35 -13.73
N LYS A 13 20.86 39.30 -14.55
CA LYS A 13 19.63 38.84 -15.20
C LYS A 13 18.61 38.26 -14.21
N TYR A 14 19.05 37.60 -13.13
CA TYR A 14 18.13 37.18 -12.07
C TYR A 14 17.51 38.40 -11.37
N LEU A 15 18.31 39.42 -11.05
CA LEU A 15 17.80 40.65 -10.44
C LEU A 15 16.77 41.34 -11.36
N GLN A 16 17.01 41.39 -12.66
CA GLN A 16 16.08 41.99 -13.61
C GLN A 16 14.72 41.27 -13.66
N ILE A 17 14.71 39.93 -13.74
CA ILE A 17 13.45 39.19 -13.86
C ILE A 17 12.62 39.26 -12.57
N PHE A 18 13.25 39.18 -11.39
CA PHE A 18 12.52 39.30 -10.13
C PHE A 18 12.07 40.73 -9.84
N ASN A 19 12.84 41.76 -10.25
CA ASN A 19 12.36 43.15 -10.21
C ASN A 19 11.16 43.36 -11.14
N TYR A 20 11.18 42.80 -12.36
CA TYR A 20 10.03 42.85 -13.24
C TYR A 20 8.79 42.20 -12.61
N LEU A 21 8.92 41.01 -12.02
CA LEU A 21 7.82 40.32 -11.34
C LEU A 21 7.27 41.11 -10.16
N LYS A 22 8.14 41.78 -9.38
CA LYS A 22 7.77 42.69 -8.29
C LYS A 22 6.90 43.84 -8.79
N GLU A 23 7.35 44.56 -9.82
CA GLU A 23 6.61 45.70 -10.38
C GLU A 23 5.32 45.26 -11.10
N PHE A 24 5.35 44.13 -11.80
CA PHE A 24 4.16 43.55 -12.42
C PHE A 24 3.09 43.17 -11.38
N SER A 25 3.49 42.61 -10.23
CA SER A 25 2.57 42.32 -9.12
C SER A 25 1.89 43.58 -8.59
N LYS A 26 2.65 44.67 -8.39
CA LYS A 26 2.12 45.97 -7.94
C LYS A 26 1.10 46.55 -8.92
N LEU A 27 1.34 46.43 -10.23
CA LEU A 27 0.43 46.94 -11.27
C LEU A 27 -0.89 46.17 -11.37
N ARG A 28 -0.93 44.90 -10.98
CA ARG A 28 -2.14 44.07 -11.04
C ARG A 28 -3.08 44.22 -9.84
N SER A 29 -2.63 44.82 -8.74
CA SER A 29 -3.50 45.05 -7.58
C SER A 29 -4.36 46.29 -7.77
N ASN A 30 -5.67 46.10 -7.73
CA ASN A 30 -6.62 47.19 -7.51
C ASN A 30 -6.77 47.41 -6.00
N PRO A 31 -6.56 48.63 -5.49
CA PRO A 31 -6.69 48.89 -4.06
C PRO A 31 -8.13 48.77 -3.61
N VAL A 32 -8.37 47.99 -2.55
CA VAL A 32 -9.68 47.92 -1.90
C VAL A 32 -9.84 49.14 -0.99
N ARG A 33 -10.83 49.98 -1.27
CA ARG A 33 -11.06 51.23 -0.51
C ARG A 33 -12.18 51.13 0.50
N ASP A 34 -13.21 50.36 0.20
CA ASP A 34 -14.35 50.13 1.07
C ASP A 34 -14.58 48.62 1.21
N ILE A 35 -14.31 48.09 2.41
CA ILE A 35 -14.50 46.66 2.72
C ILE A 35 -15.99 46.24 2.68
N ASP A 36 -16.92 47.18 2.76
CA ASP A 36 -18.35 46.91 2.63
C ASP A 36 -18.82 46.83 1.18
N ALA A 37 -18.16 47.54 0.27
CA ALA A 37 -18.54 47.55 -1.15
C ALA A 37 -17.97 46.36 -1.95
N GLN A 38 -16.99 45.62 -1.40
CA GLN A 38 -16.26 44.58 -2.14
C GLN A 38 -16.40 43.18 -1.51
N GLU A 39 -17.60 42.60 -1.60
CA GLU A 39 -17.91 41.26 -1.04
C GLU A 39 -17.02 40.14 -1.59
N THR A 40 -16.53 40.26 -2.84
CA THR A 40 -15.64 39.24 -3.42
C THR A 40 -14.21 39.30 -2.88
N GLN A 41 -13.74 40.49 -2.47
CA GLN A 41 -12.41 40.68 -1.89
C GLN A 41 -12.44 40.47 -0.37
N TYR A 42 -13.56 40.78 0.29
CA TYR A 42 -13.79 40.62 1.72
C TYR A 42 -15.07 39.80 1.98
N PRO A 43 -15.06 38.48 1.71
CA PRO A 43 -16.24 37.62 1.83
C PRO A 43 -16.80 37.47 3.24
N GLU A 44 -16.00 37.66 4.29
CA GLU A 44 -16.48 37.64 5.68
C GLU A 44 -15.88 38.79 6.48
N LYS A 45 -16.73 39.45 7.25
CA LYS A 45 -16.38 40.57 8.13
C LYS A 45 -17.08 40.31 9.46
N PHE A 46 -16.31 40.26 10.52
CA PHE A 46 -16.81 39.92 11.84
C PHE A 46 -16.24 40.90 12.86
N TRP A 47 -17.06 41.85 13.30
CA TRP A 47 -16.63 42.87 14.24
C TRP A 47 -16.58 42.27 15.64
N LEU A 48 -15.47 42.49 16.36
CA LEU A 48 -15.30 41.89 17.68
C LEU A 48 -16.34 42.42 18.67
N ASN A 49 -16.86 43.63 18.45
CA ASN A 49 -17.91 44.23 19.27
C ASN A 49 -19.31 43.62 19.04
N ASP A 50 -19.56 42.94 17.92
CA ASP A 50 -20.86 42.33 17.64
C ASP A 50 -21.09 41.05 18.49
N ILE A 51 -20.06 40.60 19.22
CA ILE A 51 -20.08 39.41 20.06
C ILE A 51 -20.78 39.73 21.39
N PRO A 52 -21.93 39.12 21.69
CA PRO A 52 -22.69 39.41 22.92
C PRO A 52 -21.95 38.92 24.16
N ASP A 53 -22.08 39.65 25.27
CA ASP A 53 -21.47 39.30 26.55
C ASP A 53 -22.09 38.02 27.11
N ASN A 54 -21.28 36.97 27.23
CA ASN A 54 -21.70 35.64 27.67
C ASN A 54 -20.50 34.80 28.11
N GLU A 55 -20.68 33.96 29.12
CA GLU A 55 -19.63 33.05 29.65
C GLU A 55 -19.11 32.03 28.63
N LEU A 56 -19.85 31.79 27.55
CA LEU A 56 -19.40 30.91 26.46
C LEU A 56 -18.34 31.56 25.56
N PHE A 57 -18.20 32.90 25.60
CA PHE A 57 -17.36 33.69 24.70
C PHE A 57 -16.33 34.52 25.48
N GLU A 58 -15.06 34.32 25.19
CA GLU A 58 -13.96 35.14 25.70
C GLU A 58 -13.41 36.00 24.55
N ASN A 59 -13.29 37.31 24.73
CA ASN A 59 -12.97 38.25 23.65
C ASN A 59 -12.01 39.34 24.15
N ILE A 60 -10.88 39.50 23.48
CA ILE A 60 -9.76 40.38 23.89
C ILE A 60 -10.13 41.85 24.09
N ILE A 61 -11.21 42.32 23.45
CA ILE A 61 -11.66 43.71 23.60
C ILE A 61 -12.41 43.96 24.92
N ARG A 62 -12.69 42.93 25.72
CA ARG A 62 -13.42 43.04 26.98
C ARG A 62 -12.48 43.19 28.16
N THR A 63 -12.95 43.89 29.18
CA THR A 63 -12.17 44.21 30.39
C THR A 63 -11.93 43.02 31.31
N ASP A 64 -12.71 41.94 31.17
CA ASP A 64 -12.59 40.68 31.92
C ASP A 64 -11.71 39.63 31.21
N PHE A 65 -11.15 39.98 30.04
CA PHE A 65 -10.27 39.08 29.29
C PHE A 65 -8.92 38.88 30.00
N ASN A 66 -8.47 37.64 30.08
CA ASN A 66 -7.14 37.33 30.60
C ASN A 66 -6.08 37.53 29.50
N GLU A 67 -5.26 38.56 29.62
CA GLU A 67 -4.19 38.89 28.65
C GLU A 67 -3.10 37.81 28.56
N ASP A 68 -2.98 36.93 29.55
CA ASP A 68 -2.04 35.79 29.52
C ASP A 68 -2.50 34.64 28.59
N ASN A 69 -3.71 34.71 28.04
CA ASN A 69 -4.21 33.71 27.09
C ASN A 69 -3.44 33.77 25.76
N ASP A 70 -3.24 32.61 25.13
CA ASP A 70 -2.60 32.46 23.81
C ASP A 70 -3.56 32.68 22.62
N TYR A 71 -4.81 33.04 22.90
CA TYR A 71 -5.84 33.38 21.91
C TYR A 71 -6.39 34.79 22.14
N TRP A 72 -7.07 35.34 21.15
CA TRP A 72 -7.78 36.63 21.23
C TRP A 72 -9.29 36.47 21.29
N LEU A 73 -9.82 35.38 20.74
CA LEU A 73 -11.24 35.08 20.75
C LEU A 73 -11.44 33.58 20.93
N LYS A 74 -12.34 33.23 21.85
CA LYS A 74 -12.77 31.84 22.07
C LYS A 74 -14.28 31.79 22.13
N VAL A 75 -14.87 30.94 21.31
CA VAL A 75 -16.33 30.82 21.17
C VAL A 75 -16.74 29.36 21.30
N ARG A 76 -17.42 29.03 22.40
CA ARG A 76 -18.00 27.69 22.63
C ARG A 76 -19.36 27.55 21.98
N LYS A 77 -19.69 26.34 21.51
CA LYS A 77 -21.00 26.05 20.92
C LYS A 77 -22.09 26.14 21.99
N PRO A 78 -23.09 27.03 21.85
CA PRO A 78 -24.19 27.11 22.80
C PRO A 78 -25.06 25.84 22.72
N LYS A 79 -25.62 25.45 23.86
CA LYS A 79 -26.55 24.31 23.94
C LYS A 79 -27.96 24.80 23.65
N GLU A 80 -28.65 24.08 22.77
CA GLU A 80 -30.05 24.36 22.46
C GLU A 80 -30.91 24.02 23.68
N PRO A 81 -31.76 24.95 24.17
CA PRO A 81 -32.63 24.67 25.30
C PRO A 81 -33.67 23.60 24.91
N ALA A 82 -34.04 22.75 25.87
CA ALA A 82 -35.04 21.71 25.62
C ALA A 82 -36.43 22.33 25.52
N LYS A 83 -37.13 22.08 24.41
CA LYS A 83 -38.51 22.52 24.24
C LYS A 83 -39.40 21.82 25.29
N PRO A 84 -40.19 22.56 26.08
CA PRO A 84 -41.05 21.95 27.09
C PRO A 84 -42.18 21.18 26.42
N GLU A 85 -42.52 20.04 27.04
CA GLU A 85 -43.67 19.23 26.67
C GLU A 85 -44.85 19.55 27.59
N PHE A 86 -46.06 19.45 27.05
CA PHE A 86 -47.29 19.54 27.85
C PHE A 86 -47.36 18.35 28.82
N ALA A 87 -48.10 18.49 29.92
CA ALA A 87 -48.25 17.44 30.92
C ALA A 87 -48.69 16.11 30.27
N LYS A 88 -48.06 15.00 30.64
CA LYS A 88 -48.40 13.68 30.10
C LYS A 88 -49.81 13.29 30.50
N LEU A 89 -50.63 13.01 29.49
CA LEU A 89 -51.99 12.54 29.68
C LEU A 89 -51.97 11.01 29.89
N THR A 90 -53.11 10.43 30.25
CA THR A 90 -53.27 8.97 30.24
C THR A 90 -53.08 8.44 28.82
N GLU A 91 -52.56 7.21 28.68
CA GLU A 91 -52.24 6.61 27.37
C GLU A 91 -53.42 6.61 26.38
N ASN A 92 -54.66 6.59 26.89
CA ASN A 92 -55.87 6.62 26.08
C ASN A 92 -56.21 8.05 25.62
N LEU A 93 -56.17 9.05 26.51
CA LEU A 93 -56.41 10.45 26.15
C LEU A 93 -55.32 11.01 25.24
N GLU A 94 -54.04 10.71 25.50
CA GLU A 94 -52.89 11.19 24.72
C GLU A 94 -53.02 10.86 23.21
N LYS A 95 -53.65 9.73 22.87
CA LYS A 95 -53.87 9.29 21.48
C LYS A 95 -55.02 10.06 20.82
N TRP A 96 -56.14 10.18 21.53
CA TRP A 96 -57.41 10.68 21.01
C TRP A 96 -57.58 12.20 21.12
N ILE A 97 -56.81 12.87 21.97
CA ILE A 97 -56.89 14.33 22.12
C ILE A 97 -56.41 15.06 20.86
N ASP A 98 -57.13 16.11 20.47
CA ASP A 98 -56.69 17.04 19.46
C ASP A 98 -55.71 18.06 20.08
N LYS A 99 -54.41 17.77 19.99
CA LYS A 99 -53.34 18.52 20.68
C LYS A 99 -53.38 20.06 20.54
N PRO A 100 -53.75 20.66 19.39
CA PRO A 100 -53.91 22.11 19.28
C PRO A 100 -54.97 22.68 20.23
N THR A 101 -56.02 21.91 20.54
CA THR A 101 -57.10 22.35 21.44
C THR A 101 -56.68 22.33 22.90
N LEU A 102 -55.72 21.49 23.30
CA LEU A 102 -55.15 21.51 24.67
C LEU A 102 -54.46 22.82 25.02
N LEU A 103 -53.93 23.51 24.01
CA LEU A 103 -53.14 24.72 24.14
C LEU A 103 -53.96 25.99 23.88
N ASN A 104 -55.26 25.85 23.59
CA ASN A 104 -56.15 26.98 23.33
C ASN A 104 -56.76 27.47 24.66
N GLU A 105 -56.59 28.75 24.98
CA GLU A 105 -57.16 29.36 26.18
C GLU A 105 -58.64 29.71 26.04
N GLU A 106 -59.16 29.77 24.80
CA GLU A 106 -60.52 30.24 24.51
C GLU A 106 -61.55 29.10 24.42
N ASP A 107 -61.11 27.86 24.17
CA ASP A 107 -61.98 26.70 23.96
C ASP A 107 -61.54 25.51 24.82
N GLU A 108 -62.50 24.72 25.30
CA GLU A 108 -62.21 23.44 25.96
C GLU A 108 -61.54 22.44 24.99
N PRO A 109 -60.61 21.59 25.48
CA PRO A 109 -59.94 20.59 24.65
C PRO A 109 -60.94 19.60 24.09
N LYS A 110 -60.70 19.15 22.86
CA LYS A 110 -61.58 18.22 22.14
C LYS A 110 -60.84 16.96 21.77
N LEU A 111 -61.59 15.86 21.69
CA LEU A 111 -61.11 14.61 21.11
C LEU A 111 -61.25 14.68 19.58
N LYS A 112 -60.37 13.98 18.88
CA LYS A 112 -60.48 13.76 17.44
C LYS A 112 -61.72 12.92 17.15
N GLU A 113 -62.44 13.28 16.10
CA GLU A 113 -63.65 12.55 15.68
C GLU A 113 -63.33 11.14 15.17
N THR A 114 -62.17 10.96 14.54
CA THR A 114 -61.70 9.66 14.02
C THR A 114 -60.20 9.48 14.24
N LEU A 115 -59.77 8.22 14.38
CA LEU A 115 -58.38 7.87 14.60
C LEU A 115 -58.01 6.65 13.74
N GLU A 116 -57.01 6.80 12.88
CA GLU A 116 -56.48 5.71 12.06
C GLU A 116 -55.35 4.98 12.80
N ILE A 117 -55.53 3.70 13.08
CA ILE A 117 -54.50 2.82 13.65
C ILE A 117 -54.41 1.57 12.78
N ASN A 118 -53.21 1.28 12.25
CA ASN A 118 -52.94 0.08 11.44
C ASN A 118 -53.88 -0.14 10.22
N GLY A 119 -54.45 0.92 9.65
CA GLY A 119 -55.35 0.84 8.49
C GLY A 119 -56.83 0.65 8.82
N GLU A 120 -57.21 0.66 10.09
CA GLU A 120 -58.61 0.71 10.54
C GLU A 120 -58.94 2.11 11.10
N THR A 121 -60.07 2.68 10.69
CA THR A 121 -60.58 3.96 11.19
C THR A 121 -61.52 3.70 12.37
N LEU A 122 -61.11 4.14 13.55
CA LEU A 122 -61.92 4.06 14.77
C LEU A 122 -62.69 5.37 14.97
N SER A 123 -63.96 5.29 15.37
CA SER A 123 -64.80 6.45 15.70
C SER A 123 -64.77 6.72 17.21
N ILE A 124 -64.82 7.98 17.62
CA ILE A 124 -64.91 8.33 19.05
C ILE A 124 -66.22 7.82 19.69
N GLU A 125 -67.27 7.65 18.89
CA GLU A 125 -68.57 7.13 19.34
C GLU A 125 -68.47 5.71 19.95
N ASP A 126 -67.44 4.94 19.59
CA ASP A 126 -67.19 3.60 20.11
C ASP A 126 -66.54 3.61 21.53
N PHE A 127 -66.11 4.79 22.01
CA PHE A 127 -65.35 4.95 23.27
C PHE A 127 -65.94 6.05 24.18
N PRO A 128 -67.20 5.93 24.66
CA PRO A 128 -67.85 6.95 25.50
C PRO A 128 -67.18 7.14 26.88
N GLU A 129 -66.30 6.23 27.29
CA GLU A 129 -65.51 6.35 28.52
C GLU A 129 -64.44 7.45 28.40
N LEU A 130 -63.93 7.73 27.20
CA LEU A 130 -62.93 8.77 26.93
C LEU A 130 -63.48 10.18 27.10
N GLU A 131 -64.74 10.43 26.70
CA GLU A 131 -65.39 11.73 26.92
C GLU A 131 -65.51 12.05 28.42
N LYS A 132 -65.85 11.04 29.22
CA LYS A 132 -65.91 11.19 30.68
C LYS A 132 -64.52 11.39 31.29
N GLU A 133 -63.52 10.70 30.77
CA GLU A 133 -62.12 10.84 31.19
C GLU A 133 -61.59 12.25 30.88
N LEU A 134 -61.88 12.77 29.69
CA LEU A 134 -61.54 14.13 29.27
C LEU A 134 -62.23 15.17 30.15
N GLN A 135 -63.54 15.05 30.40
CA GLN A 135 -64.24 16.00 31.27
C GLN A 135 -63.66 16.02 32.70
N GLN A 136 -63.31 14.86 33.25
CA GLN A 136 -62.66 14.79 34.57
C GLN A 136 -61.27 15.44 34.58
N TYR A 137 -60.53 15.38 33.47
CA TYR A 137 -59.24 16.05 33.32
C TYR A 137 -59.41 17.57 33.22
N ILE A 138 -60.37 18.04 32.40
CA ILE A 138 -60.73 19.46 32.26
C ILE A 138 -61.07 20.07 33.61
N ASP A 139 -61.95 19.43 34.38
CA ASP A 139 -62.45 19.96 35.65
C ASP A 139 -61.39 20.02 36.77
N LYS A 140 -60.34 19.20 36.70
CA LYS A 140 -59.41 18.98 37.82
C LYS A 140 -57.97 19.41 37.59
N LYS A 141 -57.51 19.42 36.33
CA LYS A 141 -56.07 19.49 36.02
C LYS A 141 -55.73 20.33 34.81
N TRP A 142 -56.59 20.39 33.78
CA TRP A 142 -56.21 21.02 32.51
C TRP A 142 -55.75 22.46 32.65
N ILE A 143 -56.46 23.30 33.41
CA ILE A 143 -56.11 24.71 33.62
C ILE A 143 -54.75 24.82 34.33
N ASP A 144 -54.50 24.00 35.36
CA ASP A 144 -53.24 24.02 36.10
C ASP A 144 -52.06 23.54 35.21
N ASP A 145 -52.27 22.46 34.44
CA ASP A 145 -51.29 21.93 33.50
C ASP A 145 -51.02 22.90 32.32
N LEU A 146 -52.03 23.66 31.89
CA LEU A 146 -51.91 24.71 30.88
C LEU A 146 -51.13 25.92 31.39
N ILE A 147 -51.39 26.37 32.61
CA ILE A 147 -50.62 27.44 33.25
C ILE A 147 -49.16 27.00 33.40
N GLU A 148 -48.89 25.80 33.90
CA GLU A 148 -47.53 25.27 34.06
C GLU A 148 -46.79 25.16 32.71
N TYR A 149 -47.48 24.74 31.65
CA TYR A 149 -46.92 24.70 30.30
C TYR A 149 -46.61 26.10 29.75
N ASN A 150 -47.53 27.06 29.93
CA ASN A 150 -47.37 28.44 29.45
C ASN A 150 -46.21 29.16 30.17
N GLU A 151 -46.00 28.89 31.46
CA GLU A 151 -44.82 29.41 32.17
C GLU A 151 -43.51 28.81 31.61
N LYS A 152 -43.49 27.49 31.37
CA LYS A 152 -42.32 26.81 30.81
C LYS A 152 -42.03 27.23 29.37
N ILE A 153 -43.05 27.43 28.53
CA ILE A 153 -42.87 27.81 27.12
C ILE A 153 -42.36 29.25 27.00
N GLU A 154 -42.78 30.15 27.88
CA GLU A 154 -42.29 31.53 27.91
C GLU A 154 -40.84 31.59 28.39
N ALA A 155 -40.47 30.80 29.43
CA ALA A 155 -39.09 30.64 29.85
C ALA A 155 -38.21 30.07 28.71
N TYR A 156 -38.69 29.03 28.03
CA TYR A 156 -38.05 28.48 26.84
C TYR A 156 -37.89 29.51 25.72
N ARG A 157 -38.91 30.33 25.44
CA ARG A 157 -38.86 31.35 24.39
C ARG A 157 -37.74 32.35 24.65
N ILE A 158 -37.58 32.79 25.89
CA ILE A 158 -36.51 33.71 26.31
C ILE A 158 -35.13 33.04 26.18
N GLU A 159 -34.99 31.80 26.65
CA GLU A 159 -33.73 31.06 26.55
C GLU A 159 -33.36 30.73 25.10
N HIS A 160 -34.35 30.38 24.27
CA HIS A 160 -34.17 30.07 22.85
C HIS A 160 -33.79 31.32 22.06
N GLU A 161 -34.36 32.49 22.37
CA GLU A 161 -33.93 33.76 21.75
C GLU A 161 -32.47 34.10 22.09
N LYS A 162 -32.06 33.87 23.35
CA LYS A 162 -30.65 33.99 23.75
C LYS A 162 -29.77 33.00 23.00
N TYR A 163 -30.18 31.73 22.92
CA TYR A 163 -29.49 30.69 22.16
C TYR A 163 -29.29 31.09 20.69
N GLU A 164 -30.33 31.58 20.00
CA GLU A 164 -30.24 31.96 18.59
C GLU A 164 -29.20 33.07 18.36
N LYS A 165 -29.14 34.08 19.23
CA LYS A 165 -28.12 35.16 19.16
C LYS A 165 -26.70 34.60 19.32
N LEU A 166 -26.49 33.72 20.31
CA LEU A 166 -25.19 33.08 20.55
C LEU A 166 -24.81 32.13 19.41
N ASN A 167 -25.78 31.36 18.91
CA ASN A 167 -25.59 30.37 17.86
C ASN A 167 -25.30 31.03 16.50
N ALA A 168 -25.86 32.21 16.24
CA ALA A 168 -25.54 33.01 15.05
C ALA A 168 -24.05 33.39 15.01
N VAL A 169 -23.49 33.85 16.13
CA VAL A 169 -22.06 34.16 16.28
C VAL A 169 -21.21 32.91 16.03
N TYR A 170 -21.54 31.80 16.70
CA TYR A 170 -20.84 30.53 16.50
C TYR A 170 -20.88 30.07 15.03
N LYS A 171 -22.06 30.10 14.38
CA LYS A 171 -22.23 29.73 12.98
C LYS A 171 -21.41 30.60 12.03
N GLN A 172 -21.32 31.90 12.30
CA GLN A 172 -20.52 32.82 11.48
C GLN A 172 -19.02 32.51 11.59
N LEU A 173 -18.49 32.32 12.79
CA LEU A 173 -17.09 31.92 12.98
C LEU A 173 -16.79 30.54 12.42
N PHE A 174 -17.72 29.59 12.56
CA PHE A 174 -17.58 28.27 11.96
C PHE A 174 -17.56 28.33 10.43
N ARG A 175 -18.34 29.25 9.83
CA ARG A 175 -18.29 29.54 8.39
C ARG A 175 -16.95 30.13 7.97
N ILE A 176 -16.40 31.06 8.74
CA ILE A 176 -15.05 31.62 8.53
C ILE A 176 -14.02 30.50 8.59
N PHE A 177 -14.03 29.68 9.64
CA PHE A 177 -13.14 28.52 9.80
C PHE A 177 -13.18 27.60 8.57
N ASN A 178 -14.36 27.17 8.14
CA ASN A 178 -14.51 26.29 6.98
C ASN A 178 -14.00 26.94 5.68
N LYS A 179 -14.25 28.24 5.47
CA LYS A 179 -13.74 28.95 4.30
C LYS A 179 -12.22 29.09 4.31
N THR A 180 -11.61 29.36 5.47
CA THR A 180 -10.16 29.38 5.62
C THR A 180 -9.54 28.02 5.29
N GLN A 181 -10.14 26.92 5.78
CA GLN A 181 -9.66 25.57 5.45
C GLN A 181 -9.84 25.21 3.96
N GLN A 182 -10.94 25.63 3.33
CA GLN A 182 -11.22 25.30 1.94
C GLN A 182 -10.46 26.18 0.93
N PHE A 183 -10.26 27.45 1.24
CA PHE A 183 -9.73 28.46 0.32
C PHE A 183 -8.56 29.25 0.89
N GLY A 184 -7.80 28.73 1.86
CA GLY A 184 -6.68 29.41 2.51
C GLY A 184 -5.51 29.81 1.58
N GLU A 185 -5.48 29.28 0.36
CA GLU A 185 -4.55 29.69 -0.70
C GLU A 185 -5.00 30.97 -1.43
N GLU A 186 -6.31 31.18 -1.55
CA GLU A 186 -6.88 32.38 -2.20
C GLU A 186 -7.18 33.48 -1.17
N TYR A 187 -7.61 33.10 0.03
CA TYR A 187 -7.97 34.01 1.11
C TYR A 187 -7.01 33.87 2.30
N GLU A 188 -6.83 34.97 3.02
CA GLU A 188 -6.17 35.01 4.32
C GLU A 188 -7.16 35.54 5.37
N LEU A 189 -6.94 35.12 6.61
CA LEU A 189 -7.67 35.62 7.77
C LEU A 189 -6.77 36.60 8.53
N VAL A 190 -7.26 37.82 8.71
CA VAL A 190 -6.54 38.88 9.42
C VAL A 190 -7.45 39.54 10.45
N VAL A 191 -6.86 40.05 11.52
CA VAL A 191 -7.52 41.04 12.38
C VAL A 191 -7.04 42.42 11.96
N GLY A 192 -7.97 43.34 11.76
CA GLY A 192 -7.70 44.74 11.46
C GLY A 192 -8.06 45.64 12.64
N VAL A 193 -7.21 46.62 12.92
CA VAL A 193 -7.49 47.76 13.82
C VAL A 193 -7.17 49.07 13.11
N GLY A 194 -7.73 50.19 13.60
CA GLY A 194 -7.54 51.48 12.95
C GLY A 194 -8.31 51.58 11.64
N LEU A 195 -9.63 51.51 11.71
CA LEU A 195 -10.51 51.71 10.56
C LEU A 195 -10.46 53.18 10.12
N LEU A 196 -9.81 53.44 8.98
CA LEU A 196 -9.85 54.72 8.28
C LEU A 196 -11.19 54.84 7.54
N ASN A 197 -12.00 55.82 7.94
CA ASN A 197 -13.36 56.04 7.45
C ASN A 197 -13.57 57.51 7.10
N PHE A 198 -13.76 57.82 5.82
CA PHE A 198 -14.20 59.15 5.36
C PHE A 198 -14.70 59.13 3.91
N LYS A 199 -15.47 60.16 3.53
CA LYS A 199 -15.87 60.46 2.15
C LYS A 199 -15.95 61.97 1.99
N GLU A 200 -14.98 62.56 1.31
CA GLU A 200 -14.85 64.02 1.19
C GLU A 200 -16.01 64.67 0.43
N ASN A 201 -16.41 64.07 -0.70
CA ASN A 201 -17.54 64.49 -1.53
C ASN A 201 -18.05 63.32 -2.39
N ASP A 202 -19.12 63.53 -3.16
CA ASP A 202 -19.74 62.47 -3.96
C ASP A 202 -18.93 62.03 -5.19
N GLU A 203 -17.98 62.85 -5.65
CA GLU A 203 -17.11 62.55 -6.78
C GLU A 203 -15.88 61.71 -6.38
N ARG A 204 -15.52 61.71 -5.09
CA ARG A 204 -14.37 61.00 -4.54
C ARG A 204 -14.79 59.65 -3.92
N PRO A 205 -13.93 58.62 -4.01
CA PRO A 205 -14.23 57.32 -3.41
C PRO A 205 -14.33 57.44 -1.89
N LYS A 206 -15.28 56.69 -1.30
CA LYS A 206 -15.33 56.47 0.14
C LYS A 206 -14.16 55.57 0.54
N ILE A 207 -13.47 55.95 1.60
CA ILE A 207 -12.48 55.11 2.28
C ILE A 207 -13.13 54.54 3.53
N PHE A 208 -13.07 53.22 3.67
CA PHE A 208 -13.59 52.44 4.79
C PHE A 208 -12.77 51.16 4.89
N ARG A 209 -11.55 51.27 5.46
CA ARG A 209 -10.59 50.16 5.54
C ARG A 209 -9.64 50.31 6.73
N HIS A 210 -9.32 49.18 7.37
CA HIS A 210 -8.32 49.12 8.44
C HIS A 210 -6.90 49.39 7.91
N ILE A 211 -6.15 50.20 8.64
CA ILE A 211 -4.76 50.57 8.29
C ILE A 211 -3.72 49.74 9.03
N LEU A 212 -4.06 49.08 10.14
CA LEU A 212 -3.18 48.10 10.79
C LEU A 212 -3.84 46.73 10.71
N THR A 213 -3.10 45.73 10.27
CA THR A 213 -3.58 44.35 10.19
C THR A 213 -2.53 43.36 10.69
N GLN A 214 -2.97 42.24 11.25
CA GLN A 214 -2.12 41.13 11.65
C GLN A 214 -2.79 39.83 11.24
N ARG A 215 -2.02 38.87 10.71
CA ARG A 215 -2.55 37.54 10.39
C ARG A 215 -2.90 36.79 11.66
N VAL A 216 -3.93 35.98 11.57
CA VAL A 216 -4.42 35.16 12.69
C VAL A 216 -4.70 33.75 12.27
N ASP A 217 -4.56 32.84 13.22
CA ASP A 217 -4.89 31.44 13.07
C ASP A 217 -6.28 31.20 13.65
N ILE A 218 -7.08 30.37 12.98
CA ILE A 218 -8.40 29.94 13.48
C ILE A 218 -8.43 28.42 13.62
N ASN A 219 -8.63 27.97 14.85
CA ASN A 219 -8.60 26.55 15.21
C ASN A 219 -9.98 26.09 15.71
N PHE A 220 -10.32 24.84 15.42
CA PHE A 220 -11.54 24.19 15.91
C PHE A 220 -11.17 22.98 16.74
N GLU A 221 -11.58 22.97 18.01
CA GLU A 221 -11.43 21.81 18.88
C GLU A 221 -12.78 21.13 19.12
N TYR A 222 -12.79 19.82 18.91
CA TYR A 222 -13.95 18.97 19.16
C TYR A 222 -13.67 17.97 20.28
N SER A 223 -14.56 17.94 21.26
CA SER A 223 -14.64 16.89 22.27
C SER A 223 -16.05 16.28 22.29
N GLN A 224 -16.20 15.09 22.88
CA GLN A 224 -17.51 14.43 23.01
C GLN A 224 -18.58 15.26 23.74
N LYS A 225 -18.20 16.34 24.45
CA LYS A 225 -19.11 17.17 25.26
C LYS A 225 -19.09 18.66 24.91
N ASP A 226 -18.11 19.13 24.16
CA ASP A 226 -17.91 20.55 23.88
C ASP A 226 -17.20 20.78 22.54
N SER A 227 -17.61 21.82 21.81
CA SER A 227 -17.02 22.24 20.54
C SER A 227 -16.69 23.71 20.63
N GLN A 228 -15.44 24.08 20.36
CA GLN A 228 -14.96 25.43 20.58
C GLN A 228 -14.07 25.90 19.42
N ILE A 229 -14.18 27.19 19.09
CA ILE A 229 -13.36 27.86 18.07
C ILE A 229 -12.45 28.84 18.78
N PHE A 230 -11.16 28.83 18.42
CA PHE A 230 -10.16 29.79 18.87
C PHE A 230 -9.66 30.62 17.71
N VAL A 231 -9.46 31.91 17.94
CA VAL A 231 -8.70 32.79 17.04
C VAL A 231 -7.49 33.30 17.82
N SER A 232 -6.29 33.03 17.32
CA SER A 232 -5.02 33.35 17.98
C SER A 232 -4.10 34.18 17.06
N PRO A 233 -3.16 34.97 17.61
CA PRO A 233 -2.13 35.60 16.82
C PRO A 233 -1.35 34.57 16.02
N ASN A 234 -1.03 34.88 14.75
CA ASN A 234 -0.06 34.09 14.01
C ASN A 234 1.36 34.49 14.46
N LEU A 235 2.11 33.55 15.04
CA LEU A 235 3.43 33.80 15.65
C LEU A 235 4.50 34.31 14.67
N GLU A 236 4.31 34.08 13.36
CA GLU A 236 5.22 34.57 12.31
C GLU A 236 4.82 35.94 11.75
N SER A 237 3.69 36.50 12.21
CA SER A 237 3.15 37.77 11.73
C SER A 237 3.16 38.82 12.82
N ALA A 238 3.99 39.86 12.67
CA ALA A 238 3.84 41.11 13.41
C ALA A 238 2.69 41.97 12.83
N PRO A 239 2.18 42.98 13.56
CA PRO A 239 1.28 43.99 13.01
C PRO A 239 1.93 44.73 11.83
N GLN A 240 1.17 44.91 10.74
CA GLN A 240 1.62 45.57 9.52
C GLN A 240 0.68 46.71 9.16
N ILE A 241 1.26 47.80 8.67
CA ILE A 241 0.54 48.96 8.19
C ILE A 241 0.17 48.82 6.71
N GLU A 242 -1.07 49.17 6.36
CA GLU A 242 -1.66 49.10 5.03
C GLU A 242 -2.16 50.45 4.53
N THR A 243 -1.47 50.99 3.53
CA THR A 243 -1.73 52.32 2.93
C THR A 243 -2.17 52.23 1.45
N ASP A 244 -2.27 51.01 0.90
CA ASP A 244 -2.62 50.76 -0.51
C ASP A 244 -3.96 51.39 -0.92
N SER A 245 -4.91 51.50 0.02
CA SER A 245 -6.22 52.11 -0.23
C SER A 245 -6.19 53.61 -0.57
N ILE A 246 -5.11 54.32 -0.21
CA ILE A 246 -5.00 55.77 -0.35
C ILE A 246 -3.77 56.22 -1.15
N LEU A 247 -2.82 55.32 -1.41
CA LEU A 247 -1.53 55.65 -2.04
C LEU A 247 -1.64 56.29 -3.42
N ASP A 248 -2.66 55.91 -4.21
CA ASP A 248 -2.90 56.41 -5.57
C ASP A 248 -3.84 57.62 -5.62
N LEU A 249 -4.29 58.13 -4.47
CA LEU A 249 -5.21 59.26 -4.36
C LEU A 249 -4.46 60.59 -4.15
N PHE A 250 -3.63 60.96 -5.13
CA PHE A 250 -2.78 62.16 -5.09
C PHE A 250 -3.56 63.47 -4.90
N ASP A 251 -4.84 63.50 -5.29
CA ASP A 251 -5.71 64.65 -5.11
C ASP A 251 -6.29 64.80 -3.68
N GLN A 252 -6.18 63.73 -2.86
CA GLN A 252 -6.65 63.67 -1.47
C GLN A 252 -5.50 63.62 -0.46
N PHE A 253 -4.38 63.01 -0.84
CA PHE A 253 -3.23 62.79 0.03
C PHE A 253 -1.92 63.15 -0.67
N ASP A 254 -1.02 63.76 0.09
CA ASP A 254 0.36 63.93 -0.33
C ASP A 254 1.09 62.57 -0.21
N SER A 255 1.74 62.14 -1.30
CA SER A 255 2.47 60.86 -1.33
C SER A 255 3.58 60.82 -0.30
N GLN A 256 4.26 61.94 -0.08
CA GLN A 256 5.36 62.03 0.87
C GLN A 256 4.84 61.87 2.31
N ASN A 257 3.69 62.49 2.63
CA ASN A 257 3.06 62.35 3.94
C ASN A 257 2.64 60.90 4.22
N ILE A 258 2.09 60.18 3.23
CA ILE A 258 1.75 58.76 3.38
C ILE A 258 3.02 57.94 3.68
N ILE A 259 4.08 58.12 2.89
CA ILE A 259 5.34 57.38 3.05
C ILE A 259 5.98 57.67 4.42
N ASP A 260 5.99 58.93 4.84
CA ASP A 260 6.56 59.35 6.12
C ASP A 260 5.71 58.84 7.30
N ALA A 261 4.38 58.82 7.17
CA ALA A 261 3.48 58.22 8.16
C ALA A 261 3.69 56.70 8.26
N GLU A 262 3.77 56.00 7.12
CA GLU A 262 4.00 54.55 7.05
C GLU A 262 5.33 54.17 7.71
N LYS A 263 6.44 54.82 7.32
CA LYS A 263 7.76 54.59 7.92
C LYS A 263 7.79 54.86 9.41
N ALA A 264 7.11 55.92 9.87
CA ALA A 264 7.13 56.26 11.28
C ALA A 264 6.35 55.25 12.15
N VAL A 265 5.27 54.69 11.61
CA VAL A 265 4.54 53.58 12.25
C VAL A 265 5.38 52.30 12.25
N GLU A 266 5.99 51.94 11.12
CA GLU A 266 6.86 50.77 11.03
C GLU A 266 8.04 50.84 12.02
N ASN A 267 8.67 52.01 12.14
CA ASN A 267 9.74 52.22 13.10
C ASN A 267 9.23 52.12 14.55
N TYR A 268 8.06 52.68 14.85
CA TYR A 268 7.46 52.57 16.19
C TYR A 268 7.19 51.10 16.57
N ILE A 269 6.60 50.32 15.65
CA ILE A 269 6.33 48.87 15.85
C ILE A 269 7.63 48.12 16.12
N LYS A 270 8.68 48.38 15.35
CA LYS A 270 10.00 47.74 15.51
C LYS A 270 10.70 48.15 16.81
N GLU A 271 10.76 49.45 17.12
CA GLU A 271 11.45 49.98 18.30
C GLU A 271 10.79 49.54 19.62
N LYS A 272 9.46 49.42 19.62
CA LYS A 272 8.68 49.00 20.79
C LYS A 272 8.52 47.47 20.88
N ASN A 273 9.04 46.72 19.92
CA ASN A 273 8.87 45.27 19.80
C ASN A 273 7.39 44.85 19.96
N ILE A 274 6.50 45.48 19.19
CA ILE A 274 5.07 45.18 19.24
C ILE A 274 4.82 43.87 18.49
N GLU A 275 4.54 42.81 19.24
CA GLU A 275 4.26 41.47 18.70
C GLU A 275 2.78 41.26 18.38
N THR A 276 1.87 41.98 19.05
CA THR A 276 0.41 41.80 18.88
C THR A 276 -0.29 43.11 18.55
N ILE A 277 -1.35 43.02 17.74
CA ILE A 277 -2.10 44.19 17.26
C ILE A 277 -2.94 44.85 18.35
N PHE A 278 -3.15 44.17 19.48
CA PHE A 278 -3.88 44.68 20.64
C PHE A 278 -2.97 45.30 21.70
N SER A 279 -1.64 45.16 21.58
CA SER A 279 -0.69 45.75 22.53
C SER A 279 -0.10 47.06 22.01
N ASN A 280 -0.41 48.20 22.64
CA ASN A 280 0.21 49.51 22.37
C ASN A 280 0.14 50.02 20.91
N THR A 281 -0.90 49.65 20.15
CA THR A 281 -1.06 50.07 18.75
C THR A 281 -1.81 51.39 18.58
N GLU A 282 -2.54 51.87 19.59
CA GLU A 282 -3.30 53.13 19.51
C GLU A 282 -2.40 54.35 19.26
N ASP A 283 -1.22 54.40 19.90
CA ASP A 283 -0.21 55.44 19.65
C ASP A 283 0.22 55.44 18.17
N ALA A 284 0.40 54.27 17.57
CA ALA A 284 0.76 54.13 16.16
C ALA A 284 -0.36 54.63 15.25
N LEU A 285 -1.63 54.35 15.59
CA LEU A 285 -2.80 54.85 14.86
C LEU A 285 -2.90 56.38 14.95
N GLN A 286 -2.67 56.96 16.13
CA GLN A 286 -2.64 58.39 16.31
C GLN A 286 -1.49 59.04 15.52
N MET A 287 -0.28 58.48 15.60
CA MET A 287 0.88 58.92 14.84
C MET A 287 0.65 58.90 13.32
N PHE A 288 -0.08 57.89 12.82
CA PHE A 288 -0.45 57.83 11.42
C PHE A 288 -1.46 58.93 11.05
N ALA A 289 -2.53 59.07 11.85
CA ALA A 289 -3.60 60.04 11.61
C ALA A 289 -3.08 61.48 11.49
N GLU A 290 -2.18 61.90 12.39
CA GLU A 290 -1.64 63.26 12.44
C GLU A 290 -0.66 63.56 11.29
N ARG A 291 -0.03 62.52 10.71
CA ARG A 291 0.95 62.67 9.63
C ARG A 291 0.35 62.53 8.23
N VAL A 292 -0.65 61.67 8.07
CA VAL A 292 -1.22 61.37 6.75
C VAL A 292 -2.01 62.55 6.18
N SER A 293 -2.65 63.36 7.04
CA SER A 293 -3.43 64.53 6.64
C SER A 293 -3.45 65.58 7.76
N PRO A 294 -3.36 66.89 7.45
CA PRO A 294 -3.50 67.96 8.45
C PRO A 294 -4.85 67.94 9.19
N ASP A 295 -5.87 67.37 8.55
CA ASP A 295 -7.23 67.23 9.07
C ASP A 295 -7.50 65.82 9.64
N GLY A 296 -6.48 64.96 9.69
CA GLY A 296 -6.57 63.60 10.20
C GLY A 296 -6.78 63.55 11.71
N SER A 297 -7.62 62.62 12.16
CA SER A 297 -7.92 62.44 13.58
C SER A 297 -8.03 60.97 13.96
N TYR A 298 -7.58 60.64 15.16
CA TYR A 298 -7.74 59.33 15.78
C TYR A 298 -8.73 59.41 16.94
N ASN A 299 -9.65 58.44 17.04
CA ASN A 299 -10.57 58.30 18.17
C ASN A 299 -10.61 56.84 18.64
N HIS A 300 -10.60 56.62 19.95
CA HIS A 300 -10.89 55.31 20.51
C HIS A 300 -12.39 55.01 20.39
N LEU A 301 -12.74 54.04 19.54
CA LEU A 301 -14.09 53.54 19.34
C LEU A 301 -13.97 52.06 18.98
N ILE A 302 -14.63 51.16 19.71
CA ILE A 302 -14.56 49.71 19.49
C ILE A 302 -15.65 49.24 18.51
N GLU A 303 -16.79 49.92 18.50
CA GLU A 303 -17.93 49.60 17.63
C GLU A 303 -17.66 49.97 16.17
N LYS A 304 -18.32 49.29 15.23
CA LYS A 304 -18.32 49.71 13.82
C LYS A 304 -18.88 51.13 13.70
N PRO A 305 -18.15 52.09 13.09
CA PRO A 305 -18.66 53.44 12.89
C PRO A 305 -19.90 53.47 11.99
N ASN A 306 -20.98 54.09 12.48
CA ASN A 306 -22.26 54.20 11.76
C ASN A 306 -22.34 55.41 10.80
N ARG A 307 -21.37 56.32 10.87
CA ARG A 307 -21.32 57.55 10.05
C ARG A 307 -20.00 57.64 9.32
N THR A 308 -20.03 58.21 8.13
CA THR A 308 -18.83 58.49 7.33
C THR A 308 -18.58 60.00 7.36
N PRO A 309 -17.50 60.47 8.02
CA PRO A 309 -17.16 61.89 8.06
C PRO A 309 -16.61 62.37 6.71
N SER A 310 -16.56 63.69 6.51
CA SER A 310 -15.95 64.28 5.31
C SER A 310 -14.43 64.40 5.36
N LYS A 311 -13.84 64.26 6.55
CA LYS A 311 -12.39 64.34 6.79
C LYS A 311 -11.85 62.99 7.25
N PRO A 312 -10.56 62.65 6.98
CA PRO A 312 -9.96 61.40 7.41
C PRO A 312 -10.09 61.18 8.92
N ASN A 313 -10.77 60.10 9.30
CA ASN A 313 -10.93 59.71 10.69
C ASN A 313 -10.56 58.23 10.86
N ILE A 314 -9.72 57.95 11.84
CA ILE A 314 -9.26 56.61 12.18
C ILE A 314 -9.87 56.24 13.53
N THR A 315 -10.48 55.06 13.59
CA THR A 315 -11.10 54.51 14.81
C THR A 315 -10.51 53.14 15.13
N PHE A 316 -10.34 52.78 16.40
CA PHE A 316 -9.73 51.49 16.77
C PHE A 316 -10.48 50.29 16.15
N SER A 317 -11.81 50.26 16.27
CA SER A 317 -12.80 49.42 15.56
C SER A 317 -12.31 48.04 15.10
N PRO A 318 -11.96 47.12 16.02
CA PRO A 318 -11.36 45.83 15.68
C PRO A 318 -12.31 44.90 14.94
N ALA A 319 -11.84 44.28 13.86
CA ALA A 319 -12.60 43.32 13.07
C ALA A 319 -11.75 42.14 12.59
N LEU A 320 -12.33 40.95 12.61
CA LEU A 320 -11.82 39.76 11.95
C LEU A 320 -12.31 39.75 10.50
N LEU A 321 -11.36 39.68 9.56
CA LEU A 321 -11.59 39.87 8.14
C LEU A 321 -11.04 38.66 7.37
N LEU A 322 -11.92 37.92 6.70
CA LEU A 322 -11.51 36.96 5.69
C LEU A 322 -11.45 37.71 4.36
N ARG A 323 -10.26 37.81 3.76
CA ARG A 323 -10.04 38.59 2.54
C ARG A 323 -9.16 37.86 1.55
N LYS A 324 -9.21 38.21 0.26
CA LYS A 324 -8.27 37.65 -0.73
C LYS A 324 -6.84 38.03 -0.38
N ARG A 325 -5.90 37.11 -0.56
CA ARG A 325 -4.47 37.36 -0.35
C ARG A 325 -4.03 38.54 -1.23
N ASN A 326 -3.50 39.58 -0.60
CA ASN A 326 -3.08 40.80 -1.27
C ASN A 326 -1.75 40.59 -2.03
N THR A 327 -1.51 41.35 -3.10
CA THR A 327 -0.27 41.39 -3.89
C THR A 327 0.97 41.74 -3.07
N ARG A 328 0.79 42.43 -1.92
CA ARG A 328 1.87 42.72 -0.96
C ARG A 328 2.61 41.47 -0.48
N SER A 329 1.92 40.33 -0.33
CA SER A 329 2.57 39.06 0.02
C SER A 329 3.58 38.60 -1.04
N PHE A 330 3.25 38.79 -2.32
CA PHE A 330 4.17 38.53 -3.42
C PHE A 330 5.26 39.60 -3.51
N THR A 331 4.95 40.87 -3.28
CA THR A 331 5.94 41.96 -3.27
C THR A 331 7.01 41.72 -2.21
N ALA A 332 6.62 41.39 -0.98
CA ALA A 332 7.56 41.08 0.10
C ALA A 332 8.39 39.81 -0.19
N LEU A 333 7.78 38.79 -0.81
CA LEU A 333 8.50 37.60 -1.27
C LEU A 333 9.56 37.95 -2.32
N TYR A 334 9.20 38.74 -3.34
CA TYR A 334 10.14 39.16 -4.38
C TYR A 334 11.24 40.06 -3.82
N GLU A 335 10.94 40.94 -2.87
CA GLU A 335 11.95 41.74 -2.15
C GLU A 335 12.96 40.86 -1.44
N LYS A 336 12.48 39.87 -0.67
CA LYS A 336 13.36 38.92 0.02
C LYS A 336 14.21 38.10 -0.96
N ILE A 337 13.65 37.70 -2.10
CA ILE A 337 14.39 37.01 -3.16
C ILE A 337 15.48 37.92 -3.74
N LEU A 338 15.14 39.20 -4.02
CA LEU A 338 16.10 40.18 -4.53
C LEU A 338 17.23 40.42 -3.54
N GLU A 339 16.92 40.65 -2.25
CA GLU A 339 17.91 40.78 -1.17
C GLU A 339 18.82 39.55 -1.09
N ASN A 340 18.28 38.34 -1.21
CA ASN A 340 19.06 37.10 -1.19
C ASN A 340 19.96 36.97 -2.42
N ILE A 341 19.53 37.42 -3.60
CA ILE A 341 20.35 37.42 -4.82
C ILE A 341 21.45 38.48 -4.71
N GLU A 342 21.14 39.67 -4.21
CA GLU A 342 22.10 40.77 -4.01
C GLU A 342 23.20 40.38 -3.00
N ASN A 343 22.79 39.84 -1.85
CA ASN A 343 23.70 39.42 -0.77
C ASN A 343 24.33 38.04 -1.00
N GLY A 344 23.87 37.29 -2.00
CA GLY A 344 24.39 35.96 -2.33
C GLY A 344 25.77 36.02 -2.99
N GLU A 345 26.50 34.90 -2.92
CA GLU A 345 27.77 34.74 -3.63
C GLU A 345 27.59 34.94 -5.14
N ASP A 346 28.60 35.50 -5.81
CA ASP A 346 28.55 35.74 -7.27
C ASP A 346 28.46 34.44 -8.08
N SER A 347 28.68 33.28 -7.45
CA SER A 347 28.56 31.91 -7.97
C SER A 347 27.12 31.36 -8.01
N LEU A 348 26.10 32.14 -7.63
CA LEU A 348 24.71 31.70 -7.57
C LEU A 348 24.22 31.17 -8.93
N GLU A 349 23.84 29.89 -8.98
CA GLU A 349 23.28 29.27 -10.18
C GLU A 349 21.87 28.73 -9.89
N ILE A 350 20.91 29.14 -10.72
CA ILE A 350 19.52 28.68 -10.66
C ILE A 350 19.18 28.05 -12.02
N PRO A 351 19.53 26.76 -12.25
CA PRO A 351 19.44 26.11 -13.56
C PRO A 351 18.05 26.19 -14.20
N THR A 352 17.00 26.15 -13.38
CA THR A 352 15.61 26.23 -13.85
C THR A 352 15.23 27.60 -14.42
N ILE A 353 15.89 28.67 -13.97
CA ILE A 353 15.67 30.06 -14.42
C ILE A 353 16.57 30.40 -15.62
N ASN A 354 17.70 29.71 -15.80
CA ASN A 354 18.63 29.97 -16.91
C ASN A 354 17.93 30.02 -18.29
N ASP A 355 17.00 29.10 -18.55
CA ASP A 355 16.22 29.12 -19.80
C ASP A 355 15.30 30.35 -19.93
N LEU A 356 14.75 30.87 -18.82
CA LEU A 356 13.90 32.06 -18.79
C LEU A 356 14.69 33.34 -19.04
N ILE A 357 15.97 33.37 -18.68
CA ILE A 357 16.87 34.51 -18.88
C ILE A 357 17.75 34.39 -20.14
N GLY A 358 17.45 33.40 -21.00
CA GLY A 358 18.13 33.19 -22.28
C GLY A 358 19.59 32.78 -22.14
N ILE A 359 19.95 32.11 -21.04
CA ILE A 359 21.27 31.51 -20.83
C ILE A 359 21.12 30.02 -21.05
N HIS A 360 21.37 29.59 -22.28
CA HIS A 360 21.47 28.17 -22.57
C HIS A 360 22.90 27.73 -22.25
N PRO A 361 23.12 26.64 -21.49
CA PRO A 361 24.43 26.02 -21.49
C PRO A 361 24.79 25.74 -22.96
N ASN A 362 26.00 26.12 -23.38
CA ASN A 362 26.52 25.74 -24.69
C ASN A 362 26.51 24.21 -24.75
N ILE A 363 25.51 23.64 -25.40
CA ILE A 363 25.54 22.28 -25.91
C ILE A 363 26.39 22.36 -27.18
N GLU A 364 27.68 22.64 -27.02
CA GLU A 364 28.65 22.36 -28.08
C GLU A 364 28.95 20.86 -27.99
N ASP A 365 28.65 20.17 -29.09
CA ASP A 365 28.95 18.77 -29.38
C ASP A 365 28.22 17.69 -28.58
N ASP A 366 26.97 17.39 -28.95
CA ASP A 366 26.45 16.02 -28.85
C ASP A 366 25.53 15.63 -30.02
N ASN A 367 25.86 16.13 -31.23
CA ASN A 367 25.25 15.69 -32.50
C ASN A 367 25.88 14.39 -33.03
N SER A 368 26.57 13.62 -32.19
CA SER A 368 27.15 12.32 -32.55
C SER A 368 26.53 11.15 -31.80
N LEU A 369 25.21 11.13 -31.62
CA LEU A 369 24.49 9.90 -31.27
C LEU A 369 23.24 9.76 -32.12
N SER A 370 23.50 9.46 -33.39
CA SER A 370 22.54 8.82 -34.29
C SER A 370 21.92 7.59 -33.65
N ASP A 371 20.62 7.41 -33.87
CA ASP A 371 19.90 6.13 -33.81
C ASP A 371 20.81 4.96 -34.22
N ASN A 372 21.28 4.19 -33.23
CA ASN A 372 21.77 2.81 -33.29
C ASN A 372 22.76 2.55 -32.16
N SER A 373 22.25 2.30 -30.95
CA SER A 373 22.80 1.28 -30.04
C SER A 373 22.03 1.27 -28.71
N PHE A 374 21.02 0.40 -28.64
CA PHE A 374 20.59 -0.23 -27.38
C PHE A 374 21.70 -1.17 -26.86
N ASN A 375 22.94 -0.69 -26.75
CA ASN A 375 24.06 -1.48 -26.25
C ASN A 375 24.36 -1.08 -24.81
N GLY A 376 23.79 -1.84 -23.88
CA GLY A 376 24.50 -2.31 -22.68
C GLY A 376 25.20 -1.31 -21.76
N SER A 377 24.88 -0.02 -21.78
CA SER A 377 25.21 0.86 -20.67
C SER A 377 24.40 0.41 -19.47
N GLN A 378 25.08 0.20 -18.33
CA GLN A 378 24.47 -0.25 -17.09
C GLN A 378 23.20 0.57 -16.81
N ILE A 379 22.02 -0.06 -16.95
CA ILE A 379 20.76 0.55 -16.56
C ILE A 379 20.86 0.71 -15.04
N GLU A 380 21.12 1.93 -14.59
CA GLU A 380 21.10 2.27 -13.17
C GLU A 380 19.81 1.72 -12.55
N PRO A 381 19.88 1.16 -11.33
CA PRO A 381 18.71 0.61 -10.68
C PRO A 381 17.62 1.67 -10.53
N ILE A 382 16.40 1.29 -10.88
CA ILE A 382 15.21 2.12 -10.78
C ILE A 382 14.49 1.70 -9.52
N PHE A 383 14.21 2.68 -8.67
CA PHE A 383 13.72 2.48 -7.31
C PHE A 383 12.27 2.92 -7.22
N PHE A 384 11.40 2.20 -7.92
CA PHE A 384 9.96 2.47 -7.92
C PHE A 384 9.26 1.53 -6.93
N PRO A 385 8.54 2.05 -5.92
CA PRO A 385 7.83 1.24 -4.94
C PRO A 385 6.55 0.59 -5.47
N LYS A 386 6.11 0.96 -6.68
CA LYS A 386 4.85 0.50 -7.26
C LYS A 386 5.02 0.16 -8.74
N GLU A 387 4.03 -0.54 -9.30
CA GLU A 387 4.01 -0.96 -10.71
C GLU A 387 4.21 0.21 -11.68
N TYR A 388 4.94 -0.06 -12.76
CA TYR A 388 5.29 0.94 -13.77
C TYR A 388 5.28 0.34 -15.18
N ASN A 389 5.24 1.21 -16.18
CA ASN A 389 5.31 0.87 -17.60
C ASN A 389 6.51 1.56 -18.27
N ASP A 390 6.73 1.26 -19.56
CA ASP A 390 7.86 1.77 -20.32
C ASP A 390 7.81 3.30 -20.49
N GLU A 391 6.63 3.90 -20.60
CA GLU A 391 6.50 5.37 -20.67
C GLU A 391 6.92 6.05 -19.35
N GLN A 392 6.66 5.42 -18.19
CA GLN A 392 7.12 5.94 -16.91
C GLN A 392 8.64 5.82 -16.73
N LEU A 393 9.26 4.78 -17.30
CA LEU A 393 10.71 4.65 -17.37
C LEU A 393 11.32 5.76 -18.23
N GLU A 394 10.71 6.06 -19.37
CA GLU A 394 11.16 7.12 -20.27
C GLU A 394 11.17 8.50 -19.60
N ILE A 395 10.23 8.77 -18.68
CA ILE A 395 10.20 10.02 -17.90
C ILE A 395 11.47 10.16 -17.06
N VAL A 396 11.95 9.09 -16.42
CA VAL A 396 13.19 9.12 -15.62
C VAL A 396 14.40 9.36 -16.51
N GLU A 397 14.50 8.66 -17.63
CA GLU A 397 15.60 8.84 -18.59
C GLU A 397 15.63 10.26 -19.16
N LYS A 398 14.46 10.81 -19.49
CA LYS A 398 14.33 12.22 -19.92
C LYS A 398 14.70 13.19 -18.80
N ALA A 399 14.31 12.91 -17.55
CA ALA A 399 14.61 13.77 -16.40
C ALA A 399 16.09 13.76 -16.01
N LYS A 400 16.81 12.67 -16.31
CA LYS A 400 18.26 12.60 -16.15
C LYS A 400 19.01 13.47 -17.15
N ARG A 401 18.53 13.52 -18.41
CA ARG A 401 19.20 14.23 -19.51
C ARG A 401 18.78 15.70 -19.63
N ASN A 402 17.60 16.05 -19.16
CA ASN A 402 17.02 17.38 -19.33
C ASN A 402 16.70 18.04 -17.98
N ASN A 403 16.94 19.35 -17.90
CA ASN A 403 16.57 20.15 -16.72
C ASN A 403 15.05 20.25 -16.51
N LYS A 404 14.25 19.97 -17.55
CA LYS A 404 12.80 20.09 -17.56
C LYS A 404 12.18 18.97 -18.39
N VAL A 405 11.13 18.34 -17.86
CA VAL A 405 10.34 17.33 -18.56
C VAL A 405 8.86 17.65 -18.38
N LEU A 406 8.13 17.75 -19.49
CA LEU A 406 6.68 17.90 -19.48
C LEU A 406 6.03 16.53 -19.63
N VAL A 407 5.22 16.16 -18.64
CA VAL A 407 4.45 14.91 -18.63
C VAL A 407 2.97 15.25 -18.75
N GLN A 408 2.32 14.76 -19.81
CA GLN A 408 0.88 14.96 -20.05
C GLN A 408 0.18 13.61 -20.18
N GLY A 409 -1.01 13.48 -19.58
CA GLY A 409 -1.85 12.30 -19.77
C GLY A 409 -3.33 12.60 -19.51
N PRO A 410 -4.27 11.76 -19.98
CA PRO A 410 -5.69 11.83 -19.64
C PRO A 410 -5.98 11.67 -18.13
N PRO A 411 -7.12 12.14 -17.59
CA PRO A 411 -7.49 11.87 -16.21
C PRO A 411 -7.58 10.35 -15.95
N GLY A 412 -7.11 9.88 -14.79
CA GLY A 412 -7.12 8.46 -14.42
C GLY A 412 -5.91 7.63 -14.87
N THR A 413 -5.00 8.16 -15.68
CA THR A 413 -3.83 7.41 -16.20
C THR A 413 -2.64 7.31 -15.24
N GLY A 414 -2.89 7.27 -13.94
CA GLY A 414 -1.83 7.04 -12.95
C GLY A 414 -0.82 8.18 -12.75
N LYS A 415 -1.10 9.44 -13.12
CA LYS A 415 -0.15 10.56 -12.92
C LYS A 415 0.37 10.70 -11.48
N SER A 416 -0.52 10.66 -10.48
CA SER A 416 -0.12 10.72 -9.07
C SER A 416 0.74 9.50 -8.66
N HIS A 417 0.50 8.36 -9.29
CA HIS A 417 1.29 7.15 -9.10
C HIS A 417 2.70 7.34 -9.68
N THR A 418 2.81 7.88 -10.90
CA THR A 418 4.09 8.25 -11.52
C THR A 418 4.88 9.25 -10.69
N ILE A 419 4.22 10.26 -10.12
CA ILE A 419 4.88 11.25 -9.24
C ILE A 419 5.44 10.56 -7.99
N ALA A 420 4.68 9.67 -7.34
CA ALA A 420 5.15 8.92 -6.17
C ALA A 420 6.39 8.05 -6.51
N ASN A 421 6.36 7.35 -7.64
CA ASN A 421 7.50 6.55 -8.12
C ASN A 421 8.74 7.43 -8.37
N LEU A 422 8.55 8.60 -9.00
CA LEU A 422 9.64 9.54 -9.25
C LEU A 422 10.22 10.10 -7.95
N ILE A 423 9.39 10.45 -6.97
CA ILE A 423 9.83 10.93 -5.66
C ILE A 423 10.73 9.87 -5.00
N CYS A 424 10.27 8.63 -4.89
CA CYS A 424 11.05 7.56 -4.27
C CYS A 424 12.38 7.30 -5.01
N HIS A 425 12.36 7.32 -6.35
CA HIS A 425 13.60 7.17 -7.12
C HIS A 425 14.58 8.32 -6.91
N LEU A 426 14.11 9.57 -6.88
CA LEU A 426 14.97 10.73 -6.64
C LEU A 426 15.55 10.72 -5.22
N LEU A 427 14.72 10.38 -4.21
CA LEU A 427 15.15 10.26 -2.82
C LEU A 427 16.18 9.14 -2.63
N ALA A 428 15.95 7.97 -3.25
CA ALA A 428 16.90 6.85 -3.22
C ALA A 428 18.26 7.22 -3.83
N ASN A 429 18.28 8.16 -4.78
CA ASN A 429 19.51 8.72 -5.36
C ASN A 429 20.05 9.94 -4.58
N GLY A 430 19.61 10.14 -3.33
CA GLY A 430 20.07 11.22 -2.45
C GLY A 430 19.66 12.62 -2.88
N LYS A 431 18.66 12.78 -3.74
CA LYS A 431 18.17 14.09 -4.19
C LYS A 431 17.15 14.65 -3.21
N LYS A 432 17.04 15.98 -3.17
CA LYS A 432 15.96 16.69 -2.47
C LYS A 432 14.85 17.01 -3.46
N VAL A 433 13.61 16.81 -3.05
CA VAL A 433 12.43 16.99 -3.92
C VAL A 433 11.50 18.03 -3.31
N LEU A 434 11.21 19.10 -4.04
CA LEU A 434 10.17 20.07 -3.71
C LEU A 434 8.96 19.80 -4.61
N ILE A 435 7.80 19.61 -3.99
CA ILE A 435 6.54 19.37 -4.69
C ILE A 435 5.65 20.58 -4.50
N THR A 436 5.10 21.10 -5.58
CA THR A 436 4.13 22.18 -5.56
C THR A 436 2.87 21.74 -6.31
N ALA A 437 1.70 22.12 -5.80
CA ALA A 437 0.41 21.87 -6.44
C ALA A 437 -0.48 23.09 -6.26
N TYR A 438 -1.53 23.20 -7.09
CA TYR A 438 -2.47 24.31 -7.00
C TYR A 438 -3.41 24.21 -5.78
N THR A 439 -3.53 23.04 -5.14
CA THR A 439 -4.41 22.87 -3.96
C THR A 439 -3.76 21.97 -2.92
N LYS A 440 -3.93 22.30 -1.63
CA LYS A 440 -3.58 21.44 -0.47
C LYS A 440 -4.04 20.00 -0.63
N ARG A 441 -5.30 19.79 -1.04
CA ARG A 441 -5.87 18.45 -1.24
C ARG A 441 -5.07 17.59 -2.24
N ALA A 442 -4.49 18.19 -3.28
CA ALA A 442 -3.67 17.45 -4.23
C ALA A 442 -2.36 16.96 -3.61
N LEU A 443 -1.78 17.72 -2.67
CA LEU A 443 -0.60 17.33 -1.91
C LEU A 443 -0.93 16.21 -0.91
N GLU A 444 -2.07 16.31 -0.21
CA GLU A 444 -2.55 15.25 0.70
C GLU A 444 -2.77 13.93 -0.05
N VAL A 445 -3.47 13.96 -1.19
CA VAL A 445 -3.67 12.77 -2.03
C VAL A 445 -2.35 12.19 -2.51
N LEU A 446 -1.33 13.02 -2.77
CA LEU A 446 -0.02 12.55 -3.16
C LEU A 446 0.73 11.92 -1.96
N LYS A 447 0.65 12.53 -0.78
CA LYS A 447 1.21 12.01 0.47
C LYS A 447 0.67 10.61 0.76
N ASP A 448 -0.64 10.41 0.61
CA ASP A 448 -1.27 9.09 0.78
C ASP A 448 -0.78 8.02 -0.22
N LYS A 449 -0.19 8.42 -1.35
CA LYS A 449 0.39 7.49 -2.33
C LYS A 449 1.83 7.10 -2.02
N LEU A 450 2.53 7.88 -1.19
CA LEU A 450 3.88 7.53 -0.74
C LEU A 450 3.82 6.38 0.27
N PRO A 451 4.85 5.53 0.35
CA PRO A 451 4.92 4.50 1.39
C PRO A 451 4.90 5.14 2.79
N PRO A 452 4.29 4.51 3.81
CA PRO A 452 4.15 5.08 5.15
C PRO A 452 5.46 5.60 5.74
N GLU A 453 6.56 4.91 5.49
CA GLU A 453 7.91 5.25 5.95
C GLU A 453 8.39 6.61 5.42
N PHE A 454 7.91 7.02 4.25
CA PHE A 454 8.23 8.32 3.63
C PHE A 454 7.21 9.41 3.94
N GLN A 455 6.00 9.06 4.38
CA GLN A 455 4.95 10.04 4.67
C GLN A 455 5.35 10.95 5.85
N ASP A 456 5.99 10.38 6.86
CA ASP A 456 6.44 11.12 8.04
C ASP A 456 7.61 12.07 7.72
N LEU A 457 8.37 11.77 6.66
CA LEU A 457 9.47 12.61 6.17
C LEU A 457 9.00 13.76 5.27
N ALA A 458 7.73 13.76 4.85
CA ALA A 458 7.18 14.76 3.94
C ALA A 458 6.64 15.97 4.71
N VAL A 459 7.36 17.09 4.63
CA VAL A 459 6.95 18.38 5.21
C VAL A 459 5.97 19.09 4.28
N ASN A 460 4.73 19.28 4.74
CA ASN A 460 3.74 20.11 4.05
C ASN A 460 3.92 21.57 4.45
N LEU A 461 4.66 22.34 3.65
CA LEU A 461 4.91 23.75 3.90
C LEU A 461 3.80 24.60 3.23
N LEU A 462 2.60 24.55 3.80
CA LEU A 462 1.48 25.40 3.41
C LEU A 462 1.51 26.66 4.27
N SER A 463 1.63 27.81 3.62
CA SER A 463 1.90 29.09 4.28
C SER A 463 0.79 29.48 5.25
N GLY A 464 1.12 29.47 6.55
CA GLY A 464 0.46 30.26 7.59
C GLY A 464 -0.52 29.53 8.51
N ASP A 465 -0.77 28.23 8.36
CA ASP A 465 -1.68 27.53 9.28
C ASP A 465 -0.90 26.87 10.44
N SER A 466 -1.37 27.06 11.66
CA SER A 466 -0.94 26.34 12.88
C SER A 466 -0.79 24.82 12.67
N SER A 467 -1.69 24.22 11.88
CA SER A 467 -1.64 22.79 11.52
C SER A 467 -0.41 22.42 10.70
N SER A 468 0.06 23.30 9.81
CA SER A 468 1.25 23.05 8.98
C SER A 468 2.53 23.04 9.82
N ILE A 469 2.59 23.86 10.88
CA ILE A 469 3.69 23.88 11.84
C ILE A 469 3.68 22.60 12.67
N GLN A 470 2.49 22.13 13.10
CA GLN A 470 2.37 20.87 13.83
C GLN A 470 2.78 19.67 12.96
N ASP A 471 2.40 19.66 11.68
CA ASP A 471 2.86 18.65 10.72
C ASP A 471 4.38 18.70 10.55
N LEU A 472 4.97 19.89 10.44
CA LEU A 472 6.41 20.08 10.32
C LEU A 472 7.13 19.60 11.58
N GLN A 473 6.64 19.96 12.78
CA GLN A 473 7.18 19.49 14.06
C GLN A 473 7.09 17.96 14.17
N SER A 474 5.97 17.37 13.75
CA SER A 474 5.78 15.93 13.74
C SER A 474 6.79 15.25 12.82
N SER A 475 6.98 15.77 11.61
CA SER A 475 7.98 15.30 10.67
C SER A 475 9.41 15.46 11.19
N VAL A 476 9.75 16.61 11.79
CA VAL A 476 11.09 16.85 12.37
C VAL A 476 11.37 15.92 13.54
N ASN A 477 10.38 15.69 14.41
CA ASN A 477 10.50 14.75 15.51
C ASN A 477 10.68 13.32 15.00
N ALA A 478 9.91 12.90 13.99
CA ALA A 478 10.07 11.60 13.35
C ALA A 478 11.48 11.45 12.72
N ILE A 479 11.98 12.47 12.02
CA ILE A 479 13.34 12.49 11.46
C ILE A 479 14.39 12.36 12.58
N ASN A 480 14.24 13.10 13.68
CA ASN A 480 15.17 13.04 14.81
C ASN A 480 15.13 11.69 15.53
N ASP A 481 13.95 11.11 15.71
CA ASP A 481 13.77 9.79 16.31
C ASP A 481 14.42 8.71 15.43
N GLU A 482 14.23 8.79 14.12
CA GLU A 482 14.83 7.88 13.15
C GLU A 482 16.36 8.01 13.15
N LEU A 483 16.89 9.25 13.09
CA LEU A 483 18.34 9.51 13.19
C LEU A 483 18.95 9.00 14.51
N SER A 484 18.17 9.05 15.60
CA SER A 484 18.63 8.57 16.91
C SER A 484 18.66 7.04 17.01
N ARG A 485 17.78 6.34 16.27
CA ARG A 485 17.72 4.88 16.21
C ARG A 485 18.59 4.28 15.10
N ALA A 486 18.94 5.08 14.08
CA ALA A 486 19.63 4.63 12.89
C ALA A 486 21.03 4.08 13.19
N ASN A 487 21.22 2.79 12.93
CA ASN A 487 22.53 2.20 12.83
C ASN A 487 22.94 2.16 11.35
N LEU A 488 23.75 3.16 10.93
CA LEU A 488 24.19 3.31 9.54
C LEU A 488 24.88 2.05 8.99
N THR A 489 25.61 1.31 9.83
CA THR A 489 26.28 0.08 9.41
C THR A 489 25.27 -1.04 9.10
N GLN A 490 24.20 -1.13 9.89
CA GLN A 490 23.13 -2.10 9.65
C GLN A 490 22.34 -1.74 8.38
N TYR A 491 22.01 -0.46 8.17
CA TYR A 491 21.34 -0.02 6.95
C TYR A 491 22.19 -0.26 5.70
N GLN A 492 23.49 -0.01 5.76
CA GLN A 492 24.37 -0.32 4.63
C GLN A 492 24.37 -1.82 4.32
N SER A 493 24.43 -2.68 5.34
CA SER A 493 24.37 -4.14 5.13
C SER A 493 23.05 -4.58 4.50
N GLN A 494 21.92 -3.97 4.87
CA GLN A 494 20.61 -4.27 4.28
C GLN A 494 20.51 -3.77 2.84
N ILE A 495 21.05 -2.58 2.55
CA ILE A 495 21.14 -2.05 1.18
C ILE A 495 21.92 -3.02 0.30
N ASP A 496 23.10 -3.46 0.75
CA ASP A 496 23.94 -4.40 -0.01
C ASP A 496 23.23 -5.74 -0.24
N GLU A 497 22.45 -6.23 0.74
CA GLU A 497 21.63 -7.44 0.60
C GLU A 497 20.53 -7.26 -0.46
N PHE A 498 19.75 -6.18 -0.37
CA PHE A 498 18.68 -5.89 -1.32
C PHE A 498 19.19 -5.61 -2.73
N GLU A 499 20.35 -4.96 -2.88
CA GLU A 499 20.99 -4.75 -4.19
C GLU A 499 21.40 -6.09 -4.84
N ASN A 500 21.93 -7.03 -4.05
CA ASN A 500 22.27 -8.36 -4.52
C ASN A 500 21.03 -9.16 -4.95
N ASP A 501 19.94 -9.09 -4.17
CA ASP A 501 18.69 -9.76 -4.51
C ASP A 501 18.02 -9.15 -5.74
N LEU A 502 18.03 -7.82 -5.87
CA LEU A 502 17.57 -7.12 -7.06
C LEU A 502 18.36 -7.56 -8.29
N LYS A 503 19.69 -7.69 -8.17
CA LYS A 503 20.56 -8.16 -9.26
C LYS A 503 20.21 -9.59 -9.68
N LYS A 504 20.13 -10.54 -8.74
CA LYS A 504 19.76 -11.95 -9.04
C LYS A 504 18.39 -12.05 -9.70
N THR A 505 17.43 -11.27 -9.21
CA THR A 505 16.07 -11.26 -9.77
C THR A 505 16.07 -10.76 -11.20
N ARG A 506 16.82 -9.69 -11.50
CA ARG A 506 16.97 -9.16 -12.87
C ARG A 506 17.65 -10.16 -13.80
N GLU A 507 18.68 -10.87 -13.33
CA GLU A 507 19.36 -11.93 -14.08
C GLU A 507 18.35 -13.05 -14.45
N SER A 508 17.56 -13.51 -13.48
CA SER A 508 16.51 -14.52 -13.70
C SER A 508 15.43 -14.07 -14.69
N ILE A 509 14.99 -12.80 -14.62
CA ILE A 509 14.05 -12.22 -15.59
C ILE A 509 14.64 -12.23 -17.00
N ALA A 510 15.92 -11.85 -17.16
CA ALA A 510 16.60 -11.83 -18.44
C ALA A 510 16.76 -13.24 -19.03
N GLU A 511 17.17 -14.22 -18.21
CA GLU A 511 17.29 -15.63 -18.61
C GLU A 511 15.95 -16.21 -19.05
N THR A 512 14.88 -15.96 -18.28
CA THR A 512 13.53 -16.43 -18.59
C THR A 512 13.01 -15.78 -19.87
N SER A 513 13.21 -14.47 -20.03
CA SER A 513 12.79 -13.73 -21.22
C SER A 513 13.52 -14.22 -22.48
N ASN A 514 14.83 -14.43 -22.41
CA ASN A 514 15.60 -15.02 -23.51
C ASN A 514 15.14 -16.44 -23.84
N SER A 515 14.78 -17.24 -22.83
CA SER A 515 14.23 -18.57 -23.05
C SER A 515 12.88 -18.51 -23.77
N LEU A 516 12.01 -17.58 -23.41
CA LEU A 516 10.73 -17.33 -24.10
C LEU A 516 10.93 -16.89 -25.56
N VAL A 517 11.89 -16.00 -25.81
CA VAL A 517 12.24 -15.58 -27.18
C VAL A 517 12.71 -16.78 -27.99
N LYS A 518 13.64 -17.59 -27.47
CA LYS A 518 14.11 -18.82 -28.13
C LYS A 518 12.97 -19.78 -28.46
N ILE A 519 12.02 -19.97 -27.54
CA ILE A 519 10.83 -20.81 -27.78
C ILE A 519 9.98 -20.24 -28.92
N LYS A 520 9.72 -18.93 -28.94
CA LYS A 520 8.96 -18.27 -30.01
C LYS A 520 9.66 -18.33 -31.36
N GLU A 521 10.99 -18.17 -31.38
CA GLU A 521 11.79 -18.26 -32.60
C GLU A 521 11.77 -19.67 -33.18
N LYS A 522 11.82 -20.73 -32.35
CA LYS A 522 11.72 -22.13 -32.82
C LYS A 522 10.45 -22.38 -33.63
N ALA A 523 9.32 -21.77 -33.24
CA ALA A 523 8.05 -21.97 -33.93
C ALA A 523 7.91 -21.15 -35.24
N THR A 524 8.65 -20.07 -35.41
CA THR A 524 8.49 -19.12 -36.53
C THR A 524 9.64 -19.15 -37.54
N ARG A 525 10.81 -19.68 -37.16
CA ARG A 525 11.97 -19.80 -38.06
C ARG A 525 11.72 -20.84 -39.14
N LYS A 526 11.89 -20.45 -40.40
CA LYS A 526 11.92 -21.38 -41.52
C LYS A 526 13.26 -22.11 -41.56
N GLN A 527 13.22 -23.42 -41.68
CA GLN A 527 14.36 -24.30 -41.83
C GLN A 527 14.30 -25.02 -43.18
N GLU A 528 15.45 -25.36 -43.74
CA GLU A 528 15.59 -26.11 -44.98
C GLU A 528 16.42 -27.36 -44.67
N VAL A 529 15.74 -28.51 -44.54
CA VAL A 529 16.38 -29.79 -44.23
C VAL A 529 16.86 -30.46 -45.52
N ASN A 530 16.04 -30.43 -46.58
CA ASN A 530 16.41 -30.86 -47.94
C ASN A 530 15.43 -30.29 -48.98
N GLU A 531 15.56 -30.69 -50.25
CA GLU A 531 14.66 -30.22 -51.33
C GLU A 531 13.17 -30.45 -51.07
N LYS A 532 12.81 -31.50 -50.32
CA LYS A 532 11.43 -31.93 -50.06
C LYS A 532 10.86 -31.39 -48.75
N TYR A 533 11.70 -31.15 -47.73
CA TYR A 533 11.30 -30.67 -46.41
C TYR A 533 11.90 -29.28 -46.13
N LYS A 534 11.12 -28.24 -46.44
CA LYS A 534 11.43 -26.82 -46.17
C LYS A 534 10.21 -26.13 -45.59
N GLY A 535 10.39 -25.24 -44.63
CA GLY A 535 9.28 -24.52 -43.99
C GLY A 535 9.52 -24.27 -42.51
N THR A 536 8.48 -23.88 -41.79
CA THR A 536 8.51 -23.87 -40.32
C THR A 536 8.60 -25.30 -39.78
N LEU A 537 9.05 -25.48 -38.53
CA LEU A 537 9.11 -26.82 -37.91
C LEU A 537 7.75 -27.53 -37.93
N THR A 538 6.65 -26.79 -37.80
CA THR A 538 5.28 -27.33 -37.90
C THR A 538 4.98 -27.83 -39.31
N GLU A 539 5.29 -27.04 -40.35
CA GLU A 539 5.10 -27.45 -41.75
C GLU A 539 5.96 -28.68 -42.09
N ILE A 540 7.20 -28.74 -41.57
CA ILE A 540 8.10 -29.88 -41.76
C ILE A 540 7.54 -31.12 -41.04
N ALA A 541 7.05 -30.98 -39.80
CA ALA A 541 6.44 -32.08 -39.04
C ALA A 541 5.17 -32.62 -39.73
N GLU A 542 4.28 -31.75 -40.21
CA GLU A 542 3.08 -32.13 -40.97
C GLU A 542 3.44 -32.88 -42.27
N ASN A 543 4.50 -32.45 -42.95
CA ASN A 543 5.01 -33.13 -44.14
C ASN A 543 5.58 -34.51 -43.81
N LEU A 544 6.35 -34.64 -42.72
CA LEU A 544 6.90 -35.92 -42.26
C LEU A 544 5.80 -36.89 -41.81
N GLU A 545 4.77 -36.40 -41.13
CA GLU A 545 3.64 -37.22 -40.69
C GLU A 545 2.83 -37.74 -41.87
N ARG A 546 2.62 -36.90 -42.89
CA ARG A 546 2.02 -37.33 -44.18
C ARG A 546 2.86 -38.38 -44.90
N ASP A 547 4.18 -38.24 -44.88
CA ASP A 547 5.11 -39.15 -45.56
C ASP A 547 5.52 -40.35 -44.68
N THR A 548 5.02 -40.45 -43.44
CA THR A 548 5.35 -41.54 -42.49
C THR A 548 5.20 -42.95 -43.08
N PRO A 549 4.16 -43.27 -43.88
CA PRO A 549 4.04 -44.58 -44.51
C PRO A 549 5.19 -44.95 -45.47
N LEU A 550 5.95 -43.95 -45.96
CA LEU A 550 7.11 -44.16 -46.84
C LEU A 550 8.37 -44.55 -46.06
N PHE A 551 8.37 -44.38 -44.74
CA PHE A 551 9.53 -44.58 -43.86
C PHE A 551 9.28 -45.66 -42.81
N GLU A 552 8.30 -46.54 -43.03
CA GLU A 552 8.03 -47.67 -42.16
C GLU A 552 9.23 -48.64 -42.12
N TRP A 553 9.37 -49.34 -41.00
CA TRP A 553 10.40 -50.36 -40.84
C TRP A 553 10.21 -51.44 -41.89
N TYR A 554 11.32 -51.93 -42.45
CA TYR A 554 11.29 -53.09 -43.33
C TYR A 554 10.64 -54.28 -42.60
N GLU A 555 9.50 -54.76 -43.10
CA GLU A 555 8.88 -56.02 -42.65
C GLU A 555 9.55 -57.26 -43.25
N ASP A 556 10.72 -57.09 -43.88
CA ASP A 556 11.44 -58.17 -44.54
C ASP A 556 11.83 -59.25 -43.52
N ASP A 557 11.38 -60.48 -43.78
CA ASP A 557 11.79 -61.64 -42.98
C ASP A 557 13.28 -61.92 -43.26
N PHE A 558 14.13 -61.67 -42.26
CA PHE A 558 15.57 -61.97 -42.28
C PHE A 558 15.89 -63.44 -42.57
N SER A 559 14.88 -64.31 -42.63
CA SER A 559 14.97 -65.73 -42.99
C SER A 559 15.03 -65.99 -44.51
N ASN A 560 14.73 -65.00 -45.37
CA ASN A 560 14.58 -65.22 -46.82
C ASN A 560 15.76 -64.67 -47.63
N PHE A 561 16.87 -65.40 -47.61
CA PHE A 561 18.19 -64.98 -48.10
C PHE A 561 18.38 -64.98 -49.63
N GLU A 562 17.36 -65.34 -50.41
CA GLU A 562 17.39 -65.29 -51.89
C GLU A 562 16.93 -63.93 -52.45
N ASN A 563 16.49 -63.01 -51.59
CA ASN A 563 15.96 -61.73 -52.03
C ASN A 563 17.07 -60.75 -52.47
N ASN A 564 17.35 -60.71 -53.77
CA ASN A 564 18.29 -59.75 -54.39
C ASN A 564 17.91 -58.28 -54.12
N GLU A 565 16.65 -57.99 -53.83
CA GLU A 565 16.19 -56.63 -53.49
C GLU A 565 16.78 -56.17 -52.15
N LEU A 566 16.92 -57.08 -51.18
CA LEU A 566 17.47 -56.79 -49.85
C LEU A 566 18.95 -56.40 -49.94
N LEU A 567 19.72 -57.10 -50.77
CA LEU A 567 21.13 -56.77 -51.04
C LEU A 567 21.28 -55.43 -51.76
N SER A 568 20.38 -55.11 -52.70
CA SER A 568 20.37 -53.82 -53.39
C SER A 568 20.07 -52.67 -52.43
N ARG A 569 19.04 -52.81 -51.60
CA ARG A 569 18.64 -51.82 -50.59
C ARG A 569 19.72 -51.60 -49.54
N LEU A 570 20.41 -52.65 -49.11
CA LEU A 570 21.53 -52.53 -48.16
C LEU A 570 22.72 -51.78 -48.77
N THR A 571 22.98 -51.99 -50.07
CA THR A 571 24.00 -51.22 -50.82
C THR A 571 23.59 -49.75 -50.96
N GLU A 572 22.33 -49.48 -51.27
CA GLU A 572 21.76 -48.13 -51.35
C GLU A 572 21.80 -47.41 -49.99
N PHE A 573 21.47 -48.10 -48.90
CA PHE A 573 21.56 -47.58 -47.53
C PHE A 573 22.98 -47.16 -47.17
N ILE A 574 23.98 -48.01 -47.44
CA ILE A 574 25.39 -47.70 -47.18
C ILE A 574 25.81 -46.45 -47.97
N GLN A 575 25.37 -46.35 -49.23
CA GLN A 575 25.69 -45.22 -50.09
C GLN A 575 25.01 -43.92 -49.60
N LEU A 576 23.75 -43.98 -49.15
CA LEU A 576 23.04 -42.84 -48.58
C LEU A 576 23.65 -42.40 -47.24
N HIS A 577 24.03 -43.34 -46.38
CA HIS A 577 24.67 -43.04 -45.09
C HIS A 577 25.97 -42.23 -45.25
N GLU A 578 26.81 -42.55 -46.23
CA GLU A 578 28.03 -41.77 -46.51
C GLU A 578 27.72 -40.31 -46.87
N ASN A 579 26.60 -40.04 -47.55
CA ASN A 579 26.18 -38.67 -47.84
C ASN A 579 25.73 -37.91 -46.58
N TYR A 580 25.11 -38.58 -45.60
CA TYR A 580 24.65 -37.94 -44.36
C TYR A 580 25.78 -37.55 -43.40
N LYS A 581 26.94 -38.23 -43.43
CA LYS A 581 28.13 -37.83 -42.64
C LYS A 581 28.65 -36.43 -42.96
N HIS A 582 28.30 -35.88 -44.11
CA HIS A 582 28.73 -34.55 -44.56
C HIS A 582 27.74 -33.43 -44.17
N ILE A 583 26.65 -33.77 -43.48
CA ILE A 583 25.63 -32.82 -43.02
C ILE A 583 25.84 -32.60 -41.51
N GLU A 584 25.96 -31.34 -41.07
CA GLU A 584 25.98 -30.97 -39.65
C GLU A 584 24.65 -31.40 -39.01
N THR A 585 24.72 -32.35 -38.07
CA THR A 585 23.55 -32.93 -37.39
C THR A 585 23.53 -32.61 -35.89
N ASP A 586 24.43 -31.74 -35.42
CA ASP A 586 24.63 -31.39 -34.00
C ASP A 586 23.39 -30.80 -33.30
N GLU A 587 22.39 -30.32 -34.06
CA GLU A 587 21.12 -29.82 -33.51
C GLU A 587 20.08 -30.92 -33.22
N PHE A 588 20.30 -32.15 -33.69
CA PHE A 588 19.33 -33.24 -33.59
C PHE A 588 19.91 -34.42 -32.78
N ASP A 589 19.41 -34.64 -31.56
CA ASP A 589 19.75 -35.78 -30.70
C ASP A 589 19.20 -37.12 -31.26
N PHE A 590 19.57 -37.49 -32.49
CA PHE A 590 19.19 -38.78 -33.09
C PHE A 590 20.41 -39.71 -33.21
N GLU A 591 20.23 -40.96 -32.79
CA GLU A 591 21.21 -42.01 -33.03
C GLU A 591 21.19 -42.43 -34.51
N ILE A 592 22.21 -42.00 -35.27
CA ILE A 592 22.41 -42.48 -36.64
C ILE A 592 22.93 -43.93 -36.57
N PRO A 593 22.27 -44.90 -37.23
CA PRO A 593 22.71 -46.30 -37.21
C PRO A 593 24.11 -46.47 -37.81
N ASP A 594 25.05 -46.98 -37.03
CA ASP A 594 26.43 -47.22 -37.46
C ASP A 594 26.47 -48.35 -38.52
N PRO A 595 26.89 -48.07 -39.77
CA PRO A 595 26.97 -49.08 -40.83
C PRO A 595 27.94 -50.20 -40.49
N ASN A 596 28.94 -49.96 -39.63
CA ASN A 596 29.87 -51.01 -39.22
C ASN A 596 29.23 -52.09 -38.35
N LYS A 597 28.03 -51.83 -37.81
CA LYS A 597 27.23 -52.82 -37.09
C LYS A 597 26.37 -53.67 -38.02
N LEU A 598 26.20 -53.27 -39.29
CA LEU A 598 25.53 -54.06 -40.32
C LEU A 598 26.51 -55.05 -40.94
N LEU A 599 26.00 -56.23 -41.28
CA LEU A 599 26.78 -57.20 -42.06
C LEU A 599 27.06 -56.63 -43.45
N THR A 600 28.29 -56.74 -43.92
CA THR A 600 28.58 -56.41 -45.32
C THR A 600 27.86 -57.38 -46.26
N ALA A 601 27.60 -56.96 -47.49
CA ALA A 601 26.98 -57.83 -48.50
C ALA A 601 27.75 -59.16 -48.69
N ASP A 602 29.07 -59.13 -48.52
CA ASP A 602 29.92 -60.33 -48.59
C ASP A 602 29.80 -61.21 -47.36
N GLN A 603 29.72 -60.62 -46.16
CA GLN A 603 29.48 -61.37 -44.91
C GLN A 603 28.10 -62.03 -44.90
N LEU A 604 27.07 -61.35 -45.39
CA LEU A 604 25.73 -61.92 -45.57
C LEU A 604 25.75 -63.13 -46.51
N LYS A 605 26.50 -63.06 -47.61
CA LYS A 605 26.70 -64.20 -48.54
C LYS A 605 27.47 -65.34 -47.88
N GLU A 606 28.52 -65.05 -47.14
CA GLU A 606 29.30 -66.08 -46.42
C GLU A 606 28.45 -66.75 -45.33
N TYR A 607 27.69 -65.96 -44.58
CA TYR A 607 26.78 -66.44 -43.56
C TYR A 607 25.71 -67.33 -44.18
N SER A 608 25.05 -66.89 -45.26
CA SER A 608 24.11 -67.70 -46.07
C SER A 608 24.70 -69.05 -46.48
N ASN A 609 25.94 -69.06 -46.99
CA ASN A 609 26.63 -70.28 -47.37
C ASN A 609 26.91 -71.21 -46.15
N LEU A 610 27.17 -70.64 -44.98
CA LEU A 610 27.39 -71.39 -43.74
C LEU A 610 26.08 -71.93 -43.15
N THR A 611 24.99 -71.15 -43.14
CA THR A 611 23.67 -71.63 -42.70
C THR A 611 23.17 -72.75 -43.60
N ALA A 612 23.30 -72.62 -44.93
CA ALA A 612 22.94 -73.68 -45.87
C ALA A 612 23.74 -74.99 -45.63
N LYS A 613 24.99 -74.89 -45.18
CA LYS A 613 25.80 -76.05 -44.77
C LYS A 613 25.35 -76.65 -43.43
N LEU A 614 24.90 -75.82 -42.49
CA LEU A 614 24.34 -76.23 -41.19
C LEU A 614 23.00 -76.94 -41.32
N THR A 615 22.05 -76.40 -42.09
CA THR A 615 20.73 -77.04 -42.31
C THR A 615 20.84 -78.35 -43.08
N ASN A 616 21.83 -78.49 -43.96
CA ASN A 616 22.10 -79.73 -44.69
C ASN A 616 22.93 -80.77 -43.90
N GLY A 617 23.24 -80.53 -42.62
CA GLY A 617 23.77 -81.53 -41.68
C GLY A 617 25.19 -82.04 -41.95
N SER A 618 25.97 -81.37 -42.80
CA SER A 618 27.33 -81.81 -43.16
C SER A 618 28.40 -81.00 -42.41
N PHE A 619 28.68 -81.36 -41.16
CA PHE A 619 29.91 -80.97 -40.48
C PHE A 619 30.79 -82.19 -40.18
N PRO A 620 32.03 -82.26 -40.72
CA PRO A 620 33.02 -83.23 -40.27
C PRO A 620 33.39 -82.93 -38.82
N LYS A 621 33.42 -83.96 -37.95
CA LYS A 621 33.73 -83.83 -36.52
C LYS A 621 35.12 -83.23 -36.20
N ASP A 622 35.99 -83.10 -37.19
CA ASP A 622 37.35 -82.56 -37.05
C ASP A 622 37.57 -81.23 -37.79
N ALA A 623 36.50 -80.54 -38.22
CA ALA A 623 36.63 -79.22 -38.84
C ALA A 623 36.83 -78.14 -37.77
N ASN A 624 38.09 -77.76 -37.53
CA ASN A 624 38.42 -76.54 -36.79
C ASN A 624 37.97 -75.30 -37.59
N LEU A 625 36.70 -74.93 -37.46
CA LEU A 625 36.18 -73.69 -38.02
C LEU A 625 36.74 -72.52 -37.22
N LYS A 626 37.66 -71.79 -37.85
CA LYS A 626 38.14 -70.52 -37.33
C LYS A 626 37.06 -69.46 -37.56
N ILE A 627 36.16 -69.32 -36.59
CA ILE A 627 35.18 -68.24 -36.59
C ILE A 627 35.94 -66.96 -36.24
N SER A 628 36.14 -66.11 -37.23
CA SER A 628 36.79 -64.81 -37.05
C SER A 628 35.71 -63.82 -36.63
N CYS A 629 35.53 -63.65 -35.32
CA CYS A 629 34.65 -62.64 -34.74
C CYS A 629 35.50 -61.58 -34.06
N SER A 630 35.32 -60.31 -34.43
CA SER A 630 36.01 -59.17 -33.81
C SER A 630 35.73 -59.06 -32.31
N GLY A 631 34.59 -59.58 -31.84
CA GLY A 631 34.19 -59.60 -30.43
C GLY A 631 34.58 -60.86 -29.66
N PHE A 632 35.42 -61.76 -30.19
CA PHE A 632 35.72 -63.03 -29.51
C PHE A 632 36.35 -62.83 -28.12
N GLU A 633 37.29 -61.91 -27.97
CA GLU A 633 37.90 -61.59 -26.66
C GLU A 633 36.86 -61.06 -25.67
N GLN A 634 35.96 -60.18 -26.12
CA GLN A 634 34.87 -59.67 -25.29
C GLN A 634 33.87 -60.77 -24.92
N LEU A 635 33.48 -61.63 -25.86
CA LEU A 635 32.60 -62.77 -25.60
C LEU A 635 33.26 -63.74 -24.61
N PHE A 636 34.55 -64.02 -24.78
CA PHE A 636 35.31 -64.88 -23.87
C PHE A 636 35.41 -64.27 -22.47
N GLN A 637 35.67 -62.96 -22.37
CA GLN A 637 35.60 -62.23 -21.09
C GLN A 637 34.20 -62.27 -20.48
N GLN A 638 33.15 -62.06 -21.27
CA GLN A 638 31.77 -62.11 -20.77
C GLN A 638 31.38 -63.51 -20.29
N LEU A 639 31.80 -64.56 -20.98
CA LEU A 639 31.59 -65.95 -20.55
C LEU A 639 32.36 -66.27 -19.26
N ASN A 640 33.61 -65.80 -19.14
CA ASN A 640 34.37 -65.91 -17.89
C ASN A 640 33.73 -65.11 -16.75
N ASN A 641 33.25 -63.89 -17.03
CA ASN A 641 32.56 -63.07 -16.05
C ASN A 641 31.26 -63.73 -15.61
N LEU A 642 30.49 -64.29 -16.54
CA LEU A 642 29.28 -65.06 -16.24
C LEU A 642 29.60 -66.26 -15.34
N GLN A 643 30.68 -66.99 -15.63
CA GLN A 643 31.15 -68.10 -14.80
C GLN A 643 31.56 -67.62 -13.40
N ASN A 644 32.26 -66.49 -13.29
CA ASN A 644 32.63 -65.89 -12.01
C ASN A 644 31.40 -65.43 -11.22
N PHE A 645 30.45 -64.76 -11.85
CA PHE A 645 29.20 -64.35 -11.22
C PHE A 645 28.39 -65.55 -10.75
N TYR A 646 28.33 -66.62 -11.54
CA TYR A 646 27.67 -67.86 -11.12
C TYR A 646 28.34 -68.43 -9.86
N ASN A 647 29.67 -68.48 -9.82
CA ASN A 647 30.43 -68.93 -8.65
C ASN A 647 30.30 -68.00 -7.43
N GLU A 648 30.11 -66.69 -7.62
CA GLU A 648 29.89 -65.74 -6.52
C GLU A 648 28.48 -65.84 -5.96
N VAL A 649 27.47 -65.99 -6.82
CA VAL A 649 26.08 -66.20 -6.41
C VAL A 649 25.94 -67.49 -5.60
N ASP A 650 26.68 -68.54 -5.96
CA ASP A 650 26.69 -69.82 -5.22
C ASP A 650 27.32 -69.69 -3.80
N LYS A 651 28.11 -68.64 -3.54
CA LYS A 651 28.67 -68.34 -2.20
C LYS A 651 27.70 -67.58 -1.29
N ILE A 652 26.65 -66.96 -1.83
CA ILE A 652 25.66 -66.20 -1.07
C ILE A 652 24.65 -67.19 -0.48
N GLN A 653 24.97 -67.74 0.70
CA GLN A 653 24.08 -68.60 1.49
C GLN A 653 22.91 -67.79 2.07
N ILE A 654 21.94 -67.42 1.24
CA ILE A 654 20.69 -66.78 1.65
C ILE A 654 19.52 -67.62 1.09
N ASP A 655 18.54 -67.90 1.95
CA ASP A 655 17.48 -68.90 1.71
C ASP A 655 16.56 -68.66 0.50
N PHE A 656 16.63 -67.48 -0.14
CA PHE A 656 15.78 -67.13 -1.29
C PHE A 656 16.54 -66.94 -2.61
N THR A 657 17.87 -67.13 -2.66
CA THR A 657 18.71 -66.94 -3.86
C THR A 657 18.20 -67.77 -5.05
N SER A 658 17.84 -69.03 -4.83
CA SER A 658 17.31 -69.92 -5.88
C SER A 658 16.00 -69.40 -6.48
N ALA A 659 15.14 -68.78 -5.67
CA ALA A 659 13.86 -68.23 -6.13
C ALA A 659 14.03 -66.98 -6.99
N VAL A 660 15.05 -66.15 -6.71
CA VAL A 660 15.40 -64.98 -7.53
C VAL A 660 15.89 -65.43 -8.90
N ILE A 661 16.81 -66.39 -8.94
CA ILE A 661 17.39 -66.93 -10.17
C ILE A 661 16.30 -67.56 -11.05
N GLU A 662 15.43 -68.40 -10.46
CA GLU A 662 14.35 -69.05 -11.21
C GLU A 662 13.34 -68.04 -11.78
N SER A 663 13.05 -66.97 -11.05
CA SER A 663 12.15 -65.91 -11.51
C SER A 663 12.75 -65.12 -12.67
N PHE A 664 14.06 -64.83 -12.59
CA PHE A 664 14.80 -64.16 -13.65
C PHE A 664 14.85 -65.00 -14.93
N LEU A 665 15.15 -66.30 -14.83
CA LEU A 665 15.16 -67.22 -15.98
C LEU A 665 13.79 -67.36 -16.65
N LYS A 666 12.70 -67.18 -15.90
CA LYS A 666 11.32 -67.17 -16.42
C LYS A 666 10.88 -65.80 -16.95
N GLY A 667 11.78 -64.81 -17.04
CA GLY A 667 11.48 -63.45 -17.50
C GLY A 667 10.64 -62.62 -16.53
N ARG A 668 10.49 -63.06 -15.27
CA ARG A 668 9.70 -62.38 -14.22
C ARG A 668 10.61 -61.57 -13.28
N ASN A 669 11.57 -60.86 -13.85
CA ASN A 669 12.50 -59.98 -13.14
C ASN A 669 11.80 -58.76 -12.51
N GLN A 670 10.72 -58.28 -13.13
CA GLN A 670 9.95 -57.14 -12.65
C GLN A 670 9.37 -57.36 -11.24
N GLU A 671 8.99 -58.59 -10.89
CA GLU A 671 8.44 -58.91 -9.56
C GLU A 671 9.45 -58.60 -8.44
N TRP A 672 10.74 -58.91 -8.65
CA TRP A 672 11.80 -58.65 -7.68
C TRP A 672 12.27 -57.19 -7.68
N LEU A 673 12.31 -56.54 -8.85
CA LEU A 673 12.57 -55.10 -8.94
C LEU A 673 11.50 -54.29 -8.20
N GLN A 674 10.23 -54.71 -8.29
CA GLN A 674 9.16 -54.11 -7.51
C GLN A 674 9.39 -54.32 -6.01
N VAL A 675 9.69 -55.54 -5.55
CA VAL A 675 10.00 -55.80 -4.13
C VAL A 675 11.14 -54.91 -3.63
N LEU A 676 12.23 -54.77 -4.39
CA LEU A 676 13.37 -53.92 -4.03
C LEU A 676 13.00 -52.43 -3.98
N ASN A 677 12.27 -51.93 -4.99
CA ASN A 677 11.86 -50.53 -5.03
C ASN A 677 10.90 -50.17 -3.89
N HIS A 678 9.93 -51.04 -3.60
CA HIS A 678 9.01 -50.83 -2.46
C HIS A 678 9.77 -50.90 -1.14
N SER A 679 10.71 -51.83 -1.00
CA SER A 679 11.55 -51.93 0.21
C SER A 679 12.40 -50.68 0.40
N LYS A 680 13.00 -50.15 -0.67
CA LYS A 680 13.78 -48.92 -0.62
C LYS A 680 12.94 -47.73 -0.16
N ALA A 681 11.74 -47.58 -0.71
CA ALA A 681 10.82 -46.51 -0.32
C ALA A 681 10.42 -46.57 1.16
N VAL A 682 10.25 -47.77 1.73
CA VAL A 682 9.98 -47.94 3.17
C VAL A 682 11.24 -47.69 4.01
N LEU A 683 12.42 -48.14 3.55
CA LEU A 683 13.70 -47.91 4.22
C LEU A 683 14.08 -46.42 4.33
N GLU A 684 13.79 -45.63 3.29
CA GLU A 684 13.98 -44.17 3.31
C GLU A 684 13.08 -43.48 4.35
N LYS A 685 11.92 -44.05 4.71
CA LYS A 685 11.10 -43.53 5.82
C LYS A 685 11.78 -43.73 7.17
N PHE A 686 12.52 -44.82 7.36
CA PHE A 686 13.26 -45.08 8.60
C PHE A 686 14.45 -44.14 8.80
N GLU A 687 15.12 -43.69 7.72
CA GLU A 687 16.26 -42.75 7.80
C GLU A 687 15.90 -41.38 8.38
N LYS A 688 14.61 -41.01 8.42
CA LYS A 688 14.12 -39.74 8.97
C LYS A 688 14.03 -39.73 10.50
N HIS A 689 14.22 -40.86 11.16
CA HIS A 689 14.13 -40.99 12.62
C HIS A 689 15.48 -41.40 13.22
N ASP A 690 15.80 -40.89 14.42
CA ASP A 690 16.97 -41.34 15.18
C ASP A 690 16.68 -42.70 15.83
N LEU A 691 16.85 -43.75 15.03
CA LEU A 691 16.56 -45.15 15.39
C LEU A 691 17.27 -45.59 16.68
N ARG A 692 18.46 -45.04 16.97
CA ARG A 692 19.21 -45.38 18.18
C ARG A 692 18.55 -44.84 19.44
N LYS A 693 17.92 -43.67 19.35
CA LYS A 693 17.21 -43.03 20.46
C LYS A 693 15.89 -43.73 20.76
N ILE A 694 15.17 -44.15 19.72
CA ILE A 694 13.90 -44.89 19.86
C ILE A 694 14.13 -46.27 20.49
N ASP A 695 15.17 -47.00 20.06
CA ASP A 695 15.44 -48.37 20.53
C ASP A 695 16.00 -48.44 21.96
N LYS A 696 16.75 -47.42 22.42
CA LYS A 696 17.41 -47.44 23.74
C LYS A 696 16.68 -46.70 24.85
N ASP A 697 16.00 -45.59 24.53
CA ASP A 697 15.56 -44.62 25.55
C ASP A 697 14.03 -44.53 25.68
N ILE A 698 13.28 -45.24 24.83
CA ILE A 698 11.81 -45.13 24.73
C ILE A 698 11.16 -46.52 24.74
N GLU A 699 10.38 -46.81 25.77
CA GLU A 699 9.53 -48.00 25.88
C GLU A 699 8.05 -47.59 25.86
N VAL A 700 7.32 -47.99 24.81
CA VAL A 700 5.87 -47.77 24.71
C VAL A 700 5.10 -49.07 24.89
N SER A 701 4.16 -49.08 25.82
CA SER A 701 3.25 -50.21 26.08
C SER A 701 1.83 -49.88 25.64
N TYR A 702 1.19 -50.83 24.96
CA TYR A 702 -0.15 -50.68 24.38
C TYR A 702 -1.18 -51.64 25.02
N PRO A 703 -2.46 -51.25 25.07
CA PRO A 703 -3.52 -52.12 25.56
C PRO A 703 -3.78 -53.31 24.64
N GLN A 704 -4.10 -54.47 25.22
CA GLN A 704 -4.52 -55.63 24.45
C GLN A 704 -5.90 -55.43 23.82
N GLY A 705 -6.07 -55.90 22.58
CA GLY A 705 -7.34 -55.88 21.85
C GLY A 705 -7.62 -54.61 21.02
N LYS A 706 -6.69 -53.66 20.94
CA LYS A 706 -6.80 -52.46 20.08
C LYS A 706 -5.80 -52.51 18.93
N SER A 707 -6.22 -52.12 17.74
CA SER A 707 -5.33 -52.06 16.58
C SER A 707 -4.45 -50.81 16.60
N LEU A 708 -3.24 -50.89 16.03
CA LEU A 708 -2.34 -49.73 15.89
C LEU A 708 -3.01 -48.58 15.12
N LYS A 709 -3.87 -48.88 14.13
CA LYS A 709 -4.62 -47.86 13.38
C LYS A 709 -5.62 -47.11 14.28
N GLN A 710 -6.32 -47.84 15.14
CA GLN A 710 -7.24 -47.24 16.10
C GLN A 710 -6.49 -46.40 17.14
N LEU A 711 -5.39 -46.92 17.68
CA LEU A 711 -4.57 -46.21 18.65
C LEU A 711 -3.96 -44.93 18.06
N LYS A 712 -3.52 -44.95 16.80
CA LYS A 712 -3.02 -43.76 16.10
C LYS A 712 -4.08 -42.66 16.00
N ASN A 713 -5.29 -43.02 15.59
CA ASN A 713 -6.39 -42.07 15.47
C ASN A 713 -6.79 -41.50 16.84
N ASP A 714 -6.94 -42.37 17.84
CA ASP A 714 -7.31 -41.95 19.19
C ASP A 714 -6.23 -41.02 19.80
N ALA A 715 -4.94 -41.31 19.60
CA ALA A 715 -3.83 -40.45 20.02
C ALA A 715 -3.82 -39.09 19.31
N GLN A 716 -4.09 -39.04 18.01
CA GLN A 716 -4.15 -37.77 17.25
C GLN A 716 -5.28 -36.87 17.75
N VAL A 717 -6.46 -37.44 18.03
CA VAL A 717 -7.61 -36.69 18.54
C VAL A 717 -7.33 -36.12 19.94
N LEU A 718 -6.69 -36.91 20.81
CA LEU A 718 -6.33 -36.46 22.16
C LEU A 718 -5.18 -35.42 22.15
N LEU A 719 -4.21 -35.58 21.26
CA LEU A 719 -3.13 -34.60 21.06
C LEU A 719 -3.67 -33.27 20.54
N ALA A 720 -4.61 -33.29 19.59
CA ALA A 720 -5.26 -32.07 19.11
C ALA A 720 -5.99 -31.34 20.25
N TYR A 721 -6.69 -32.10 21.11
CA TYR A 721 -7.38 -31.55 22.27
C TYR A 721 -6.42 -30.91 23.30
N LEU A 722 -5.22 -31.48 23.50
CA LEU A 722 -4.16 -30.89 24.33
C LEU A 722 -3.58 -29.60 23.72
N ASN A 723 -3.35 -29.59 22.41
CA ASN A 723 -2.79 -28.43 21.69
C ASN A 723 -3.72 -27.20 21.69
N GLU A 724 -5.03 -27.41 21.89
CA GLU A 724 -6.00 -26.32 22.10
C GLU A 724 -5.95 -25.73 23.54
N GLY A 725 -5.01 -26.16 24.37
CA GLY A 725 -4.79 -25.65 25.74
C GLY A 725 -5.64 -26.33 26.80
N ASN A 726 -6.32 -27.44 26.48
CA ASN A 726 -7.06 -28.23 27.46
C ASN A 726 -6.11 -29.21 28.17
N LEU A 727 -6.35 -29.46 29.46
CA LEU A 727 -5.56 -30.41 30.25
C LEU A 727 -6.24 -31.78 30.28
N LEU A 728 -5.49 -32.84 30.00
CA LEU A 728 -5.94 -34.25 30.12
C LEU A 728 -5.57 -34.90 31.45
N SER A 729 -4.90 -34.16 32.35
CA SER A 729 -4.51 -34.61 33.68
C SER A 729 -4.64 -33.49 34.73
N GLY A 730 -4.58 -33.84 36.02
CA GLY A 730 -4.67 -32.88 37.14
C GLY A 730 -6.06 -32.62 37.72
N PHE A 731 -6.11 -31.74 38.73
CA PHE A 731 -7.31 -31.45 39.52
C PHE A 731 -8.44 -30.81 38.68
N THR A 732 -8.08 -29.92 37.75
CA THR A 732 -9.01 -29.23 36.84
C THR A 732 -9.67 -30.18 35.84
N PHE A 733 -8.91 -31.16 35.32
CA PHE A 733 -9.44 -32.23 34.46
C PHE A 733 -10.45 -33.12 35.20
N SER A 734 -10.14 -33.47 36.45
CA SER A 734 -11.00 -34.33 37.27
C SER A 734 -12.40 -33.74 37.51
N ILE A 735 -12.49 -32.41 37.65
CA ILE A 735 -13.76 -31.68 37.81
C ILE A 735 -14.53 -31.57 36.47
N LYS A 736 -13.81 -31.41 35.35
CA LYS A 736 -14.41 -31.24 34.01
C LYS A 736 -14.75 -32.56 33.31
N LYS A 737 -14.25 -33.71 33.78
CA LYS A 737 -14.48 -35.05 33.23
C LYS A 737 -15.97 -35.36 32.88
N PRO A 738 -16.98 -34.94 33.66
CA PRO A 738 -18.40 -35.18 33.33
C PRO A 738 -18.93 -34.32 32.17
N PHE A 739 -18.26 -33.22 31.83
CA PHE A 739 -18.69 -32.24 30.81
C PHE A 739 -17.88 -32.33 29.51
N LEU A 740 -16.91 -33.25 29.41
CA LEU A 740 -16.14 -33.46 28.19
C LEU A 740 -17.03 -33.89 27.01
N PRO A 741 -16.69 -33.50 25.77
CA PRO A 741 -17.34 -33.99 24.56
C PRO A 741 -17.29 -35.52 24.50
N ARG A 742 -18.33 -36.12 23.91
CA ARG A 742 -18.45 -37.58 23.80
C ARG A 742 -17.23 -38.21 23.13
N GLU A 743 -16.70 -37.54 22.11
CA GLU A 743 -15.54 -37.98 21.35
C GLU A 743 -14.25 -38.05 22.18
N ILE A 744 -14.06 -37.16 23.15
CA ILE A 744 -12.91 -37.19 24.06
C ILE A 744 -13.14 -38.25 25.15
N LYS A 745 -14.35 -38.31 25.73
CA LYS A 745 -14.71 -39.27 26.79
C LYS A 745 -14.49 -40.72 26.37
N GLU A 746 -14.89 -41.08 25.15
CA GLU A 746 -14.74 -42.46 24.64
C GLU A 746 -13.27 -42.87 24.45
N ARG A 747 -12.34 -41.89 24.42
CA ARG A 747 -10.90 -42.09 24.19
C ARG A 747 -10.05 -41.93 25.46
N LEU A 748 -10.63 -41.52 26.59
CA LEU A 748 -9.89 -41.36 27.85
C LEU A 748 -9.24 -42.65 28.36
N TYR A 749 -9.67 -43.83 27.88
CA TYR A 749 -9.00 -45.10 28.16
C TYR A 749 -7.51 -45.06 27.77
N PHE A 750 -7.15 -44.24 26.77
CA PHE A 750 -5.79 -44.14 26.23
C PHE A 750 -4.78 -43.69 27.28
N ILE A 751 -5.14 -42.72 28.12
CA ILE A 751 -4.28 -42.15 29.17
C ILE A 751 -3.91 -43.22 30.22
N GLU A 752 -4.86 -44.09 30.55
CA GLU A 752 -4.65 -45.12 31.58
C GLU A 752 -3.96 -46.37 31.02
N ALA A 753 -4.20 -46.68 29.74
CA ALA A 753 -3.86 -47.95 29.13
C ALA A 753 -2.62 -47.93 28.22
N VAL A 754 -2.16 -46.74 27.77
CA VAL A 754 -0.91 -46.56 27.03
C VAL A 754 0.11 -45.93 27.96
N ARG A 755 1.29 -46.55 28.09
CA ARG A 755 2.39 -46.00 28.90
C ARG A 755 3.62 -45.73 28.05
N VAL A 756 4.25 -44.58 28.28
CA VAL A 756 5.58 -44.23 27.75
C VAL A 756 6.55 -44.25 28.92
N ASN A 757 7.58 -45.10 28.87
CA ASN A 757 8.55 -45.29 29.95
C ASN A 757 7.91 -45.58 31.33
N GLY A 758 6.76 -46.25 31.34
CA GLY A 758 5.98 -46.56 32.56
C GLY A 758 5.01 -45.48 33.03
N SER A 759 5.05 -44.26 32.47
CA SER A 759 4.15 -43.14 32.81
C SER A 759 2.87 -43.13 31.95
N PRO A 760 1.71 -42.68 32.49
CA PRO A 760 0.50 -42.49 31.68
C PRO A 760 0.74 -41.47 30.57
N CYS A 761 0.26 -41.76 29.36
CA CYS A 761 0.38 -40.83 28.23
C CYS A 761 -0.61 -39.67 28.39
N ASP A 762 -0.18 -38.56 29.00
CA ASP A 762 -1.02 -37.40 29.24
C ASP A 762 -0.41 -36.05 28.82
N THR A 763 0.85 -36.05 28.38
CA THR A 763 1.54 -34.86 27.85
C THR A 763 1.68 -34.88 26.33
N ILE A 764 1.81 -33.69 25.73
CA ILE A 764 2.01 -33.52 24.27
C ILE A 764 3.21 -34.34 23.79
N GLU A 765 4.35 -34.27 24.49
CA GLU A 765 5.58 -34.98 24.13
C GLU A 765 5.40 -36.52 24.15
N GLU A 766 4.64 -37.04 25.12
CA GLU A 766 4.34 -38.48 25.19
C GLU A 766 3.41 -38.92 24.05
N TYR A 767 2.40 -38.12 23.71
CA TYR A 767 1.52 -38.42 22.57
C TYR A 767 2.27 -38.41 21.24
N GLU A 768 3.17 -37.45 21.03
CA GLU A 768 4.05 -37.42 19.85
C GLU A 768 4.98 -38.64 19.81
N THR A 769 5.54 -39.02 20.96
CA THR A 769 6.37 -40.23 21.10
C THR A 769 5.60 -41.49 20.72
N VAL A 770 4.36 -41.63 21.21
CA VAL A 770 3.48 -42.76 20.88
C VAL A 770 3.15 -42.79 19.39
N LEU A 771 2.85 -41.65 18.76
CA LEU A 771 2.54 -41.57 17.34
C LEU A 771 3.74 -41.98 16.47
N ASN A 772 4.94 -41.59 16.86
CA ASN A 772 6.17 -41.98 16.20
C ASN A 772 6.43 -43.49 16.33
N ASP A 773 6.29 -44.08 17.52
CA ASP A 773 6.43 -45.55 17.71
C ASP A 773 5.40 -46.34 16.88
N ILE A 774 4.14 -45.88 16.84
CA ILE A 774 3.11 -46.52 16.01
C ILE A 774 3.49 -46.46 14.52
N SER A 775 3.98 -45.31 14.04
CA SER A 775 4.39 -45.18 12.65
C SER A 775 5.57 -46.10 12.32
N PHE A 776 6.56 -46.12 13.21
CA PHE A 776 7.72 -47.00 13.07
C PHE A 776 7.33 -48.48 12.98
N ARG A 777 6.46 -48.96 13.88
CA ARG A 777 5.94 -50.33 13.82
C ARG A 777 5.13 -50.61 12.56
N GLN A 778 4.36 -49.64 12.07
CA GLN A 778 3.59 -49.77 10.82
C GLN A 778 4.50 -49.92 9.60
N ASP A 779 5.54 -49.10 9.50
CA ASP A 779 6.53 -49.18 8.41
C ASP A 779 7.29 -50.52 8.46
N PHE A 780 7.56 -51.04 9.66
CA PHE A 780 8.23 -52.34 9.84
C PHE A 780 7.33 -53.52 9.42
N ILE A 781 6.04 -53.45 9.77
CA ILE A 781 5.04 -54.40 9.29
C ILE A 781 4.93 -54.33 7.76
N GLU A 782 4.89 -53.14 7.17
CA GLU A 782 4.87 -52.94 5.71
C GLU A 782 6.10 -53.60 5.05
N LEU A 783 7.29 -53.40 5.60
CA LEU A 783 8.51 -54.05 5.13
C LEU A 783 8.40 -55.59 5.23
N SER A 784 7.92 -56.11 6.36
CA SER A 784 7.72 -57.56 6.52
C SER A 784 6.71 -58.14 5.51
N GLU A 785 5.65 -57.40 5.16
CA GLU A 785 4.66 -57.82 4.17
C GLU A 785 5.22 -57.83 2.75
N ILE A 786 6.05 -56.83 2.40
CA ILE A 786 6.73 -56.74 1.10
C ILE A 786 7.58 -57.99 0.87
N TRP A 787 8.35 -58.39 1.89
CA TRP A 787 9.20 -59.59 1.82
C TRP A 787 8.44 -60.90 2.06
N GLY A 788 7.27 -60.85 2.72
CA GLY A 788 6.44 -62.01 3.04
C GLY A 788 5.39 -62.42 2.01
N LYS A 789 5.06 -61.56 1.03
CA LYS A 789 4.22 -61.92 -0.11
C LYS A 789 5.02 -62.74 -1.13
N GLY A 790 4.85 -64.06 -1.12
CA GLY A 790 5.45 -64.99 -2.09
C GLY A 790 5.70 -66.38 -1.49
N SER A 791 6.32 -67.29 -2.28
CA SER A 791 6.45 -68.74 -2.04
C SER A 791 6.82 -69.15 -0.60
N ALA A 792 6.53 -70.40 -0.24
CA ALA A 792 6.73 -70.95 1.12
C ALA A 792 8.14 -70.72 1.72
N GLN A 793 9.16 -70.51 0.89
CA GLN A 793 10.53 -70.16 1.31
C GLN A 793 10.70 -68.70 1.77
N ARG A 794 9.93 -67.74 1.24
CA ARG A 794 9.96 -66.34 1.71
C ARG A 794 9.40 -66.18 3.13
N LYS A 795 8.54 -67.10 3.57
CA LYS A 795 7.98 -67.10 4.93
C LYS A 795 8.98 -67.52 6.02
N LEU A 796 10.02 -68.29 5.69
CA LEU A 796 11.06 -68.72 6.64
C LEU A 796 11.93 -67.54 7.12
N VAL A 797 12.25 -66.59 6.23
CA VAL A 797 13.04 -65.39 6.53
C VAL A 797 12.37 -64.49 7.60
N ILE A 798 11.03 -64.47 7.64
CA ILE A 798 10.26 -63.67 8.60
C ILE A 798 10.35 -64.26 10.03
N GLN A 799 10.54 -65.58 10.17
CA GLN A 799 10.59 -66.25 11.47
C GLN A 799 11.94 -66.09 12.20
N GLU A 800 13.03 -65.75 11.52
CA GLU A 800 14.34 -65.58 12.18
C GLU A 800 14.77 -64.10 12.34
N VAL A 801 14.33 -63.20 11.46
CA VAL A 801 14.81 -61.79 11.45
C VAL A 801 13.82 -60.81 12.08
N PHE A 802 12.52 -61.11 12.10
CA PHE A 802 11.47 -60.11 12.36
C PHE A 802 10.52 -60.44 13.52
N ILE A 803 10.89 -61.38 14.41
CA ILE A 803 10.11 -61.65 15.63
C ILE A 803 10.42 -60.59 16.71
N PHE A 804 9.52 -59.63 16.88
CA PHE A 804 9.28 -59.08 18.22
C PHE A 804 8.50 -60.13 19.02
N PRO A 805 8.93 -60.54 20.23
CA PRO A 805 8.22 -61.54 21.00
C PRO A 805 6.82 -61.05 21.32
N ALA A 806 5.80 -61.77 20.83
CA ALA A 806 4.45 -61.63 21.31
C ALA A 806 4.41 -62.15 22.76
N ASN A 807 4.42 -61.23 23.74
CA ASN A 807 4.25 -61.41 25.18
C ASN A 807 5.13 -62.47 25.89
N PRO A 808 5.95 -62.08 26.90
CA PRO A 808 6.23 -62.98 28.01
C PRO A 808 5.03 -63.02 28.96
N LYS A 809 4.88 -64.13 29.68
CA LYS A 809 4.09 -64.19 30.92
C LYS A 809 4.60 -63.20 31.94
#